data_AF-A0A3M0W263-F1
#
_entry.id   AF-A0A3M0W263-F1
#
_cell.length_a   1.000
_cell.length_b   1.000
_cell.length_c   1.000
_cell.angle_alpha   90.00
_cell.angle_beta   90.00
_cell.angle_gamma   90.00
#
_symmetry.space_group_name_H-M   'P 1'
#
loop_
_entity.id
_entity.type
_entity.pdbx_description
1 polymer ?
#
loop_
_entity_poly.entity_id
_entity_poly.type
_entity_poly.pdbx_seq_one_letter_code
_entity_poly.pdbx_strand_id
1 'polypeptide(L)'
;MTVNLFLSKDVSQLCHALEAAKGGKQAGKKGFSCKKTTYPVAGSTITVDSWRFQDWDYKRDDLPTYARGLFTTKRSDNKHEIVIRGYDKFFNVDEVTSTRWSEIESNTVGPYELSVKENGCIIFISGLEDGTLLVCSKHSTGARQDTEQSHAMVGERWVKTHLESVGKTTRDLAQALRDANLTAVAELCDDEFEEHVLEYPPDRAGLYLHGLNYNLPEFVTMSGSQVHAFADEWGFKKAEFISIDSIDQVKSFLEKCAETGSWDGRDTEGFVVRCKIKGRQSRESGPDWFFKFKFEEPYLMYRQWREATKAIIGGREPKFRKHKKITEEYLLFARRRLARDRNLGKLYNQNHGIIKMRDDFLAEKGQNGADIIRQEQSEGAGEVVEDVSNIVLVPIATIGCGKTTIATALVRLFDFGHIQNDNIQGQKGRPQRFASQVVSELASHKVVIADRNNHQKRERKQIISDVQRMIPDARFVALHYVHEPKSALLDGIRKVTQERVLERGDNHQTIQAGSKGRRETIGIMEGFLNRFQGCDRTSDPDDNFDQVINLDVTASSLDNLDTVITQLYNAYPKLFEKEMPTRGDMQDAIDFALNSQVTVKHELSFGKDNPQLAKKLAYFSISVPKAEIDKVLADVFAHASPEEARLYTHLRQSQRIQAQFHVTLIHRASISNHQNMWESYINAFMQALSNANLADKAAPAPVLGLARVKLERLVWDDHIMAFVVRVLPTETGELWPSANAITHITVGTASPKVKPKESNELLARWEAGQGSVKTWEKDVPRMPVIQGEVKPPRTRNRVVNDENAEAVVAASTRLTRAKATILEGGSQVSAMAKKPLQARKANTSTLTGPQRRKALGDVTNASKGADVVQDAKKAAGAKAGAAAKSQPVGGVQKLTRTNSSRAALGVKDSNTKPKTAEIKKPASGSGALSKKRTQTSSSSTAAASVNEATPEAEQPPRKKSITENLVRESKTDEEEYDCMAVLDAEDLGDPSMCAEYVREIFEYYHELEKTTMPNPQYMEHQDDLEWKMRGILVDWLIEVHIRFRLLPETLFLAVNIIDRFLSAKIVPLDKLQLVGITAMFIASKYEEVLPPHVGNFVHVADDGFTVDEVLRAERYTLSTLKYDLSYPNPMNFLRRISKADKYDIQTRTIGKYLMEISLVDHRFLEYRQSHVAAASMYLARLILDRGEWSSTLSQFSGYTEQEIMPVFELLVDYLRAPVAHEALFKKYASKKFLKASILTRKWAKDYCSSLQGDLSLEEDKELQ
;
A
#
# COMPACT_ATOMS: atom_id res chain seq x y z
N MET A 1 -37.77 4.29 -39.92
CA MET A 1 -37.12 5.62 -39.78
C MET A 1 -35.62 5.40 -39.85
N THR A 2 -34.90 6.19 -40.64
CA THR A 2 -33.44 6.02 -40.81
C THR A 2 -32.71 6.78 -39.71
N VAL A 3 -32.07 6.07 -38.77
CA VAL A 3 -31.30 6.70 -37.69
C VAL A 3 -29.93 7.10 -38.23
N ASN A 4 -29.58 8.39 -38.10
CA ASN A 4 -28.29 8.89 -38.53
C ASN A 4 -27.17 8.53 -37.54
N LEU A 5 -26.15 7.85 -38.07
CA LEU A 5 -24.73 8.18 -37.89
C LEU A 5 -24.33 8.94 -36.60
N PHE A 6 -24.49 8.31 -35.44
CA PHE A 6 -23.45 8.37 -34.42
C PHE A 6 -22.41 7.27 -34.71
N LEU A 7 -21.18 7.46 -34.24
CA LEU A 7 -20.01 6.61 -34.52
C LEU A 7 -20.19 5.19 -33.95
N SER A 8 -20.84 4.31 -34.71
CA SER A 8 -20.90 2.88 -34.40
C SER A 8 -19.49 2.29 -34.46
N LYS A 9 -19.07 1.60 -33.39
CA LYS A 9 -17.84 0.81 -33.46
C LYS A 9 -18.03 -0.31 -34.48
N ASP A 10 -17.07 -0.48 -35.37
CA ASP A 10 -17.09 -1.61 -36.31
C ASP A 10 -16.97 -2.92 -35.52
N VAL A 11 -17.84 -3.90 -35.82
CA VAL A 11 -17.81 -5.22 -35.19
C VAL A 11 -16.46 -5.93 -35.42
N SER A 12 -15.78 -5.63 -36.52
CA SER A 12 -14.42 -6.09 -36.79
C SER A 12 -13.40 -5.46 -35.82
N GLN A 13 -13.52 -4.17 -35.49
CA GLN A 13 -12.71 -3.52 -34.46
C GLN A 13 -12.98 -4.09 -33.07
N LEU A 14 -14.25 -4.38 -32.74
CA LEU A 14 -14.60 -5.09 -31.50
C LEU A 14 -13.93 -6.48 -31.46
N CYS A 15 -14.04 -7.27 -32.53
CA CYS A 15 -13.44 -8.60 -32.60
C CYS A 15 -11.90 -8.55 -32.49
N HIS A 16 -11.24 -7.57 -33.12
CA HIS A 16 -9.81 -7.35 -32.96
C HIS A 16 -9.42 -6.98 -31.52
N ALA A 17 -10.18 -6.09 -30.87
CA ALA A 17 -9.95 -5.72 -29.47
C ALA A 17 -10.16 -6.89 -28.50
N LEU A 18 -11.11 -7.78 -28.79
CA LEU A 18 -11.37 -8.99 -28.00
C LEU A 18 -10.32 -10.08 -28.22
N GLU A 19 -9.91 -10.36 -29.46
CA GLU A 19 -8.78 -11.26 -29.76
C GLU A 19 -7.47 -10.75 -29.12
N ALA A 20 -7.20 -9.43 -29.15
CA ALA A 20 -6.03 -8.84 -28.50
C ALA A 20 -6.03 -8.97 -26.96
N ALA A 21 -7.21 -9.07 -26.34
CA ALA A 21 -7.39 -9.24 -24.89
C ALA A 21 -7.55 -10.71 -24.42
N LYS A 22 -7.43 -11.66 -25.35
CA LYS A 22 -7.68 -13.09 -25.16
C LYS A 22 -6.56 -13.78 -24.38
N GLY A 23 -6.94 -14.67 -23.46
CA GLY A 23 -6.02 -15.65 -22.86
C GLY A 23 -5.02 -15.08 -21.85
N GLY A 24 -5.12 -13.80 -21.50
CA GLY A 24 -4.39 -13.18 -20.38
C GLY A 24 -2.87 -13.06 -20.55
N LYS A 25 -2.36 -13.16 -21.79
CA LYS A 25 -0.92 -13.14 -22.10
C LYS A 25 -0.46 -11.98 -22.98
N GLN A 26 -1.37 -11.32 -23.70
CA GLN A 26 -1.11 -10.10 -24.47
C GLN A 26 -2.13 -8.99 -24.10
N ALA A 27 -2.00 -7.82 -24.71
CA ALA A 27 -2.48 -6.49 -24.27
C ALA A 27 -1.65 -5.88 -23.12
N GLY A 28 -0.87 -4.85 -23.48
CA GLY A 28 -0.07 -4.10 -22.52
C GLY A 28 -0.89 -3.07 -21.73
N LYS A 29 -0.84 -3.18 -20.40
CA LYS A 29 -0.75 -2.04 -19.46
C LYS A 29 -2.02 -1.20 -19.20
N LYS A 30 -2.92 -1.08 -20.18
CA LYS A 30 -4.30 -0.56 -20.04
C LYS A 30 -5.31 -1.52 -20.69
N GLY A 31 -5.10 -2.83 -20.55
CA GLY A 31 -6.01 -3.86 -21.08
C GLY A 31 -6.93 -4.44 -20.01
N PHE A 32 -8.19 -4.69 -20.39
CA PHE A 32 -9.03 -5.71 -19.75
C PHE A 32 -8.58 -7.11 -20.21
N SER A 33 -9.14 -8.18 -19.64
CA SER A 33 -8.90 -9.54 -20.14
C SER A 33 -10.18 -10.30 -20.36
N CYS A 34 -10.25 -11.05 -21.47
CA CYS A 34 -11.38 -11.95 -21.75
C CYS A 34 -10.92 -13.37 -22.05
N LYS A 35 -11.79 -14.34 -21.76
CA LYS A 35 -11.69 -15.71 -22.23
C LYS A 35 -12.56 -15.86 -23.47
N LYS A 36 -11.93 -16.16 -24.62
CA LYS A 36 -12.60 -16.70 -25.80
C LYS A 36 -12.86 -18.20 -25.61
N THR A 37 -14.02 -18.70 -26.01
CA THR A 37 -14.30 -20.14 -26.18
C THR A 37 -15.11 -20.35 -27.46
N THR A 38 -14.53 -21.03 -28.45
CA THR A 38 -15.18 -21.34 -29.73
C THR A 38 -16.00 -22.62 -29.60
N TYR A 39 -17.22 -22.62 -30.14
CA TYR A 39 -18.14 -23.75 -30.17
C TYR A 39 -18.60 -24.06 -31.60
N PRO A 40 -18.64 -25.32 -32.03
CA PRO A 40 -19.38 -25.71 -33.23
C PRO A 40 -20.89 -25.63 -32.96
N VAL A 41 -21.67 -25.22 -33.96
CA VAL A 41 -23.14 -25.18 -33.87
C VAL A 41 -23.71 -26.46 -34.48
N ALA A 42 -24.56 -27.17 -33.73
CA ALA A 42 -25.14 -28.42 -34.20
C ALA A 42 -26.06 -28.17 -35.41
N GLY A 43 -25.89 -28.94 -36.48
CA GLY A 43 -26.65 -28.79 -37.73
C GLY A 43 -26.12 -27.72 -38.70
N SER A 44 -25.09 -26.96 -38.32
CA SER A 44 -24.49 -25.90 -39.14
C SER A 44 -23.00 -26.16 -39.41
N THR A 45 -22.44 -25.54 -40.44
CA THR A 45 -20.98 -25.44 -40.67
C THR A 45 -20.36 -24.24 -39.95
N ILE A 46 -21.18 -23.35 -39.39
CA ILE A 46 -20.75 -22.13 -38.71
C ILE A 46 -20.27 -22.47 -37.28
N THR A 47 -19.19 -21.81 -36.85
CA THR A 47 -18.67 -21.88 -35.48
C THR A 47 -18.87 -20.52 -34.80
N VAL A 48 -19.16 -20.51 -33.50
CA VAL A 48 -19.44 -19.29 -32.75
C VAL A 48 -18.49 -19.11 -31.58
N ASP A 49 -18.03 -17.88 -31.41
CA ASP A 49 -17.00 -17.48 -30.47
C ASP A 49 -17.59 -16.77 -29.27
N SER A 50 -17.67 -17.46 -28.12
CA SER A 50 -18.18 -16.89 -26.87
C SER A 50 -17.08 -16.11 -26.13
N TRP A 51 -17.41 -14.90 -25.69
CA TRP A 51 -16.51 -13.97 -25.03
C TRP A 51 -16.92 -13.71 -23.58
N ARG A 52 -16.00 -13.98 -22.65
CA ARG A 52 -16.22 -13.82 -21.20
C ARG A 52 -15.16 -12.93 -20.55
N PHE A 53 -15.56 -11.73 -20.15
CA PHE A 53 -14.82 -10.85 -19.24
C PHE A 53 -14.86 -11.36 -17.78
N GLN A 54 -14.05 -10.80 -16.89
CA GLN A 54 -14.22 -11.01 -15.45
C GLN A 54 -15.34 -10.12 -14.89
N ASP A 55 -16.09 -10.61 -13.90
CA ASP A 55 -17.32 -9.93 -13.44
C ASP A 55 -17.04 -8.59 -12.70
N TRP A 56 -15.75 -8.26 -12.44
CA TRP A 56 -15.27 -6.96 -11.94
C TRP A 56 -14.75 -6.01 -13.04
N ASP A 57 -14.37 -6.50 -14.22
CA ASP A 57 -13.81 -5.64 -15.29
C ASP A 57 -14.86 -4.66 -15.81
N TYR A 58 -16.14 -5.04 -15.73
CA TYR A 58 -17.29 -4.17 -16.00
C TYR A 58 -17.49 -3.01 -15.00
N LYS A 59 -16.63 -2.86 -13.97
CA LYS A 59 -16.59 -1.66 -13.10
C LYS A 59 -15.54 -0.63 -13.57
N ARG A 60 -14.97 -0.82 -14.77
CA ARG A 60 -14.07 0.12 -15.47
C ARG A 60 -14.87 0.93 -16.49
N ASP A 61 -14.33 2.07 -16.93
CA ASP A 61 -14.95 2.90 -17.97
C ASP A 61 -14.41 2.65 -19.40
N ASP A 62 -13.41 1.77 -19.56
CA ASP A 62 -12.63 1.59 -20.80
C ASP A 62 -12.87 0.27 -21.55
N LEU A 63 -13.96 -0.46 -21.29
CA LEU A 63 -14.28 -1.67 -22.06
C LEU A 63 -14.75 -1.35 -23.49
N PRO A 64 -14.43 -2.19 -24.50
CA PRO A 64 -14.90 -1.99 -25.87
C PRO A 64 -16.42 -2.19 -26.00
N THR A 65 -16.99 -3.08 -25.18
CA THR A 65 -18.42 -3.31 -24.94
C THR A 65 -18.62 -3.83 -23.52
N TYR A 66 -19.79 -3.61 -22.93
CA TYR A 66 -20.17 -4.08 -21.59
C TYR A 66 -21.09 -5.30 -21.61
N ALA A 67 -21.33 -5.89 -22.79
CA ALA A 67 -22.21 -7.03 -23.00
C ALA A 67 -21.83 -8.26 -22.16
N ARG A 68 -22.77 -8.76 -21.36
CA ARG A 68 -22.60 -9.88 -20.41
C ARG A 68 -23.16 -11.19 -20.97
N GLY A 69 -22.56 -11.65 -22.05
CA GLY A 69 -23.02 -12.80 -22.83
C GLY A 69 -22.92 -12.44 -24.29
N LEU A 70 -21.70 -12.46 -24.82
CA LEU A 70 -21.36 -11.98 -26.16
C LEU A 70 -20.85 -13.15 -26.98
N PHE A 71 -21.45 -13.40 -28.14
CA PHE A 71 -20.96 -14.37 -29.10
C PHE A 71 -20.82 -13.74 -30.48
N THR A 72 -19.71 -14.01 -31.15
CA THR A 72 -19.42 -13.51 -32.52
C THR A 72 -19.22 -14.67 -33.49
N THR A 73 -19.36 -14.40 -34.79
CA THR A 73 -19.01 -15.34 -35.86
C THR A 73 -18.22 -14.65 -36.97
N LYS A 74 -17.79 -15.42 -37.97
CA LYS A 74 -17.47 -14.93 -39.31
C LYS A 74 -18.53 -15.41 -40.29
N ARG A 75 -19.02 -14.48 -41.11
CA ARG A 75 -19.94 -14.74 -42.21
C ARG A 75 -19.23 -15.37 -43.41
N SER A 76 -20.01 -15.88 -44.36
CA SER A 76 -19.53 -16.41 -45.65
C SER A 76 -18.70 -15.41 -46.48
N ASP A 77 -18.92 -14.10 -46.30
CA ASP A 77 -18.13 -13.03 -46.91
C ASP A 77 -16.87 -12.63 -46.09
N ASN A 78 -16.49 -13.46 -45.11
CA ASN A 78 -15.42 -13.25 -44.13
C ASN A 78 -15.59 -12.07 -43.15
N LYS A 79 -16.69 -11.31 -43.19
CA LYS A 79 -16.92 -10.24 -42.21
C LYS A 79 -17.24 -10.78 -40.81
N HIS A 80 -16.82 -10.04 -39.79
CA HIS A 80 -17.15 -10.32 -38.41
C HIS A 80 -18.56 -9.83 -38.07
N GLU A 81 -19.26 -10.60 -37.23
CA GLU A 81 -20.64 -10.33 -36.85
C GLU A 81 -20.87 -10.73 -35.38
N ILE A 82 -21.70 -9.96 -34.66
CA ILE A 82 -22.23 -10.35 -33.35
C ILE A 82 -23.47 -11.21 -33.63
N VAL A 83 -23.49 -12.44 -33.11
CA VAL A 83 -24.65 -13.34 -33.22
C VAL A 83 -25.41 -13.46 -31.91
N ILE A 84 -24.81 -13.16 -30.76
CA ILE A 84 -25.51 -13.06 -29.48
C ILE A 84 -25.01 -11.83 -28.72
N ARG A 85 -25.95 -10.99 -28.28
CA ARG A 85 -25.73 -9.75 -27.53
C ARG A 85 -26.62 -9.72 -26.28
N GLY A 86 -26.17 -10.38 -25.22
CA GLY A 86 -26.78 -10.22 -23.89
C GLY A 86 -26.69 -8.78 -23.37
N TYR A 87 -27.47 -8.44 -22.34
CA TYR A 87 -27.47 -7.10 -21.74
C TYR A 87 -26.08 -6.65 -21.27
N ASP A 88 -25.89 -5.35 -21.10
CA ASP A 88 -24.74 -4.86 -20.35
C ASP A 88 -24.77 -5.33 -18.88
N LYS A 89 -23.61 -5.42 -18.24
CA LYS A 89 -23.51 -5.81 -16.82
C LYS A 89 -24.11 -4.71 -15.92
N PHE A 90 -25.34 -4.91 -15.48
CA PHE A 90 -26.01 -4.03 -14.50
C PHE A 90 -25.76 -4.43 -13.03
N PHE A 91 -25.64 -3.40 -12.19
CA PHE A 91 -25.29 -3.48 -10.77
C PHE A 91 -26.51 -3.26 -9.88
N ASN A 92 -26.47 -3.76 -8.64
CA ASN A 92 -27.54 -3.57 -7.67
C ASN A 92 -27.50 -2.13 -7.17
N VAL A 93 -28.61 -1.62 -6.65
CA VAL A 93 -28.57 -0.40 -5.83
C VAL A 93 -27.45 -0.52 -4.77
N ASP A 94 -26.65 0.54 -4.67
CA ASP A 94 -25.42 0.69 -3.86
C ASP A 94 -24.23 -0.28 -4.15
N GLU A 95 -24.31 -1.16 -5.15
CA GLU A 95 -23.18 -2.06 -5.55
C GLU A 95 -22.02 -1.32 -6.26
N VAL A 96 -22.29 -0.16 -6.86
CA VAL A 96 -21.32 0.78 -7.47
C VAL A 96 -21.79 2.23 -7.26
N THR A 97 -20.90 3.20 -7.48
CA THR A 97 -21.25 4.63 -7.33
C THR A 97 -22.48 5.02 -8.17
N SER A 98 -22.50 4.66 -9.45
CA SER A 98 -23.59 4.99 -10.39
C SER A 98 -24.94 4.31 -10.07
N THR A 99 -24.99 3.35 -9.14
CA THR A 99 -26.25 2.74 -8.66
C THR A 99 -26.62 3.17 -7.25
N ARG A 100 -26.00 4.21 -6.70
CA ARG A 100 -26.51 4.90 -5.50
C ARG A 100 -27.77 5.66 -5.87
N TRP A 101 -28.76 5.71 -4.97
CA TRP A 101 -30.02 6.44 -5.21
C TRP A 101 -29.79 7.88 -5.70
N SER A 102 -28.91 8.64 -5.05
CA SER A 102 -28.58 10.01 -5.44
C SER A 102 -27.99 10.14 -6.86
N GLU A 103 -27.25 9.14 -7.33
CA GLU A 103 -26.69 9.11 -8.68
C GLU A 103 -27.72 8.66 -9.73
N ILE A 104 -28.66 7.78 -9.35
CA ILE A 104 -29.79 7.37 -10.21
C ILE A 104 -30.74 8.57 -10.40
N GLU A 105 -31.17 9.19 -9.30
CA GLU A 105 -32.05 10.37 -9.26
C GLU A 105 -31.46 11.54 -10.09
N SER A 106 -30.16 11.82 -9.93
CA SER A 106 -29.47 12.91 -10.64
C SER A 106 -29.13 12.59 -12.09
N ASN A 107 -28.76 11.35 -12.46
CA ASN A 107 -28.23 11.02 -13.80
C ASN A 107 -29.16 10.20 -14.71
N THR A 108 -30.31 9.69 -14.25
CA THR A 108 -31.22 8.86 -15.10
C THR A 108 -32.57 9.51 -15.37
N VAL A 109 -33.21 9.13 -16.48
CA VAL A 109 -34.51 9.64 -16.93
C VAL A 109 -35.42 8.49 -17.33
N GLY A 110 -36.70 8.63 -16.97
CA GLY A 110 -37.76 7.68 -17.29
C GLY A 110 -38.31 7.81 -18.72
N PRO A 111 -39.40 7.09 -19.04
CA PRO A 111 -40.12 6.17 -18.15
C PRO A 111 -39.23 5.00 -17.69
N TYR A 112 -39.44 4.57 -16.45
CA TYR A 112 -38.69 3.48 -15.82
C TYR A 112 -39.50 2.18 -15.97
N GLU A 113 -38.99 1.21 -16.73
CA GLU A 113 -39.62 -0.12 -16.83
C GLU A 113 -39.06 -1.05 -15.75
N LEU A 114 -39.91 -1.47 -14.82
CA LEU A 114 -39.59 -2.38 -13.73
C LEU A 114 -40.03 -3.79 -14.12
N SER A 115 -39.13 -4.56 -14.73
CA SER A 115 -39.38 -5.97 -15.05
C SER A 115 -39.06 -6.90 -13.88
N VAL A 116 -39.93 -7.86 -13.61
CA VAL A 116 -39.75 -8.91 -12.59
C VAL A 116 -38.46 -9.68 -12.86
N LYS A 117 -37.63 -9.85 -11.83
CA LYS A 117 -36.38 -10.59 -11.92
C LYS A 117 -36.63 -12.09 -11.72
N GLU A 118 -37.19 -12.74 -12.73
CA GLU A 118 -37.36 -14.21 -12.83
C GLU A 118 -36.11 -14.98 -12.35
N ASN A 119 -36.29 -16.13 -11.70
CA ASN A 119 -35.25 -16.86 -10.97
C ASN A 119 -34.88 -18.16 -11.69
N GLY A 120 -34.08 -18.02 -12.74
CA GLY A 120 -33.71 -19.14 -13.61
C GLY A 120 -32.26 -19.08 -14.09
N CYS A 121 -32.05 -19.61 -15.30
CA CYS A 121 -30.80 -19.52 -16.03
C CYS A 121 -30.97 -18.78 -17.37
N ILE A 122 -30.20 -17.70 -17.56
CA ILE A 122 -30.29 -16.87 -18.77
C ILE A 122 -29.91 -17.64 -20.04
N ILE A 123 -30.85 -17.62 -20.99
CA ILE A 123 -30.76 -18.15 -22.35
C ILE A 123 -30.82 -16.99 -23.35
N PHE A 124 -30.00 -17.09 -24.38
CA PHE A 124 -29.97 -16.20 -25.53
C PHE A 124 -30.33 -16.97 -26.80
N ILE A 125 -31.09 -16.35 -27.70
CA ILE A 125 -31.59 -16.97 -28.93
C ILE A 125 -31.38 -16.00 -30.10
N SER A 126 -30.90 -16.48 -31.24
CA SER A 126 -30.77 -15.70 -32.48
C SER A 126 -30.70 -16.58 -33.74
N GLY A 127 -30.65 -15.96 -34.92
CA GLY A 127 -30.45 -16.65 -36.20
C GLY A 127 -29.05 -16.48 -36.80
N LEU A 128 -28.53 -17.55 -37.40
CA LEU A 128 -27.31 -17.55 -38.21
C LEU A 128 -27.60 -17.32 -39.70
N GLU A 129 -26.55 -17.02 -40.47
CA GLU A 129 -26.64 -16.72 -41.92
C GLU A 129 -27.20 -17.88 -42.77
N ASP A 130 -27.07 -19.12 -42.33
CA ASP A 130 -27.62 -20.31 -43.00
C ASP A 130 -29.08 -20.64 -42.60
N GLY A 131 -29.69 -19.82 -41.72
CA GLY A 131 -31.02 -20.04 -41.17
C GLY A 131 -31.06 -20.98 -39.95
N THR A 132 -29.90 -21.37 -39.40
CA THR A 132 -29.83 -22.14 -38.15
C THR A 132 -30.20 -21.27 -36.96
N LEU A 133 -31.06 -21.79 -36.07
CA LEU A 133 -31.35 -21.18 -34.78
C LEU A 133 -30.18 -21.43 -33.82
N LEU A 134 -29.54 -20.36 -33.34
CA LEU A 134 -28.53 -20.43 -32.31
C LEU A 134 -29.18 -20.25 -30.94
N VAL A 135 -29.07 -21.25 -30.06
CA VAL A 135 -29.46 -21.15 -28.65
C VAL A 135 -28.22 -21.25 -27.76
N CYS A 136 -28.05 -20.29 -26.88
CA CYS A 136 -26.90 -20.15 -26.00
C CYS A 136 -27.34 -20.03 -24.54
N SER A 137 -26.71 -20.77 -23.65
CA SER A 137 -26.59 -20.34 -22.24
C SER A 137 -25.63 -19.15 -22.16
N LYS A 138 -25.60 -18.46 -21.01
CA LYS A 138 -24.74 -17.29 -20.74
C LYS A 138 -23.35 -17.28 -21.40
N HIS A 139 -22.63 -18.42 -21.40
CA HIS A 139 -21.25 -18.55 -21.91
C HIS A 139 -20.98 -19.86 -22.72
N SER A 140 -22.01 -20.58 -23.16
CA SER A 140 -21.86 -21.75 -24.05
C SER A 140 -23.12 -22.06 -24.87
N THR A 141 -22.95 -22.67 -26.04
CA THR A 141 -24.01 -23.37 -26.79
C THR A 141 -23.76 -24.88 -26.81
N GLY A 142 -24.73 -25.67 -27.27
CA GLY A 142 -24.60 -27.10 -27.54
C GLY A 142 -24.42 -28.00 -26.32
N ALA A 143 -24.10 -29.27 -26.60
CA ALA A 143 -23.72 -30.25 -25.60
C ALA A 143 -22.31 -29.99 -25.05
N ARG A 144 -22.04 -30.49 -23.84
CA ARG A 144 -20.71 -30.44 -23.21
C ARG A 144 -20.29 -31.82 -22.72
N GLN A 145 -19.00 -31.96 -22.42
CA GLN A 145 -18.43 -33.21 -21.87
C GLN A 145 -18.57 -33.33 -20.33
N ASP A 146 -19.01 -32.27 -19.64
CA ASP A 146 -19.12 -32.18 -18.18
C ASP A 146 -20.56 -32.36 -17.64
N THR A 147 -21.57 -32.49 -18.50
CA THR A 147 -22.98 -32.69 -18.12
C THR A 147 -23.77 -33.42 -19.20
N GLU A 148 -24.74 -34.26 -18.79
CA GLU A 148 -25.62 -35.00 -19.71
C GLU A 148 -26.61 -34.09 -20.45
N GLN A 149 -27.00 -32.97 -19.83
CA GLN A 149 -27.82 -31.92 -20.44
C GLN A 149 -27.22 -30.55 -20.09
N SER A 150 -27.13 -29.65 -21.09
CA SER A 150 -26.70 -28.27 -20.86
C SER A 150 -27.90 -27.32 -20.86
N HIS A 151 -27.79 -26.19 -20.15
CA HIS A 151 -28.81 -25.13 -20.16
C HIS A 151 -29.19 -24.67 -21.58
N ALA A 152 -28.23 -24.69 -22.52
CA ALA A 152 -28.49 -24.35 -23.92
C ALA A 152 -29.39 -25.39 -24.61
N MET A 153 -29.19 -26.69 -24.36
CA MET A 153 -30.01 -27.78 -24.92
C MET A 153 -31.42 -27.79 -24.34
N VAL A 154 -31.57 -27.52 -23.04
CA VAL A 154 -32.89 -27.45 -22.38
C VAL A 154 -33.64 -26.18 -22.81
N GLY A 155 -32.92 -25.06 -22.96
CA GLY A 155 -33.45 -23.88 -23.63
C GLY A 155 -33.93 -24.19 -25.06
N GLU A 156 -33.12 -24.86 -25.88
CA GLU A 156 -33.50 -25.22 -27.27
C GLU A 156 -34.72 -26.16 -27.33
N ARG A 157 -34.86 -27.08 -26.37
CA ARG A 157 -36.06 -27.90 -26.20
C ARG A 157 -37.29 -27.02 -25.94
N TRP A 158 -37.21 -26.13 -24.95
CA TRP A 158 -38.31 -25.22 -24.63
C TRP A 158 -38.65 -24.26 -25.77
N VAL A 159 -37.67 -23.77 -26.55
CA VAL A 159 -37.97 -22.97 -27.75
C VAL A 159 -38.84 -23.76 -28.73
N LYS A 160 -38.56 -25.06 -28.95
CA LYS A 160 -39.40 -25.89 -29.83
C LYS A 160 -40.82 -26.02 -29.28
N THR A 161 -40.98 -26.31 -27.99
CA THR A 161 -42.30 -26.39 -27.33
C THR A 161 -43.11 -25.09 -27.46
N HIS A 162 -42.48 -23.93 -27.25
CA HIS A 162 -43.15 -22.63 -27.38
C HIS A 162 -43.55 -22.33 -28.84
N LEU A 163 -42.68 -22.63 -29.80
CA LEU A 163 -42.97 -22.43 -31.24
C LEU A 163 -44.04 -23.39 -31.76
N GLU A 164 -44.03 -24.64 -31.32
CA GLU A 164 -45.07 -25.64 -31.61
C GLU A 164 -46.45 -25.16 -31.12
N SER A 165 -46.52 -24.49 -29.97
CA SER A 165 -47.77 -23.95 -29.42
C SER A 165 -48.42 -22.85 -30.28
N VAL A 166 -47.62 -22.15 -31.10
CA VAL A 166 -48.08 -21.11 -32.05
C VAL A 166 -47.97 -21.55 -33.52
N GLY A 167 -47.68 -22.82 -33.78
CA GLY A 167 -47.62 -23.38 -35.14
C GLY A 167 -46.45 -22.89 -36.00
N LYS A 168 -45.35 -22.43 -35.37
CA LYS A 168 -44.14 -21.92 -36.04
C LYS A 168 -42.97 -22.89 -35.91
N THR A 169 -41.92 -22.71 -36.73
CA THR A 169 -40.69 -23.52 -36.66
C THR A 169 -39.49 -22.74 -36.12
N THR A 170 -38.46 -23.45 -35.68
CA THR A 170 -37.18 -22.84 -35.26
C THR A 170 -36.49 -22.07 -36.38
N ARG A 171 -36.75 -22.42 -37.65
CA ARG A 171 -36.22 -21.69 -38.82
C ARG A 171 -36.89 -20.34 -38.98
N ASP A 172 -38.20 -20.26 -38.74
CA ASP A 172 -38.94 -18.99 -38.81
C ASP A 172 -38.45 -18.02 -37.72
N LEU A 173 -38.22 -18.53 -36.51
CA LEU A 173 -37.67 -17.72 -35.41
C LEU A 173 -36.24 -17.26 -35.69
N ALA A 174 -35.40 -18.15 -36.25
CA ALA A 174 -34.05 -17.79 -36.68
C ALA A 174 -34.09 -16.68 -37.73
N GLN A 175 -34.94 -16.80 -38.74
CA GLN A 175 -35.10 -15.79 -39.80
C GLN A 175 -35.59 -14.45 -39.24
N ALA A 176 -36.62 -14.44 -38.39
CA ALA A 176 -37.16 -13.21 -37.81
C ALA A 176 -36.15 -12.47 -36.91
N LEU A 177 -35.43 -13.20 -36.04
CA LEU A 177 -34.36 -12.62 -35.22
C LEU A 177 -33.17 -12.14 -36.06
N ARG A 178 -32.88 -12.84 -37.17
CA ARG A 178 -31.83 -12.47 -38.13
C ARG A 178 -32.14 -11.17 -38.85
N ASP A 179 -33.33 -11.05 -39.43
CA ASP A 179 -33.75 -9.90 -40.25
C ASP A 179 -33.92 -8.63 -39.40
N ALA A 180 -34.31 -8.78 -38.12
CA ALA A 180 -34.35 -7.68 -37.16
C ALA A 180 -32.98 -7.34 -36.54
N ASN A 181 -31.95 -8.16 -36.78
CA ASN A 181 -30.64 -8.13 -36.14
C ASN A 181 -30.70 -8.13 -34.59
N LEU A 182 -31.50 -9.05 -34.04
CA LEU A 182 -31.77 -9.16 -32.60
C LEU A 182 -31.16 -10.42 -31.96
N THR A 183 -30.94 -10.32 -30.65
CA THR A 183 -30.86 -11.43 -29.70
C THR A 183 -32.10 -11.39 -28.82
N ALA A 184 -32.88 -12.46 -28.83
CA ALA A 184 -33.89 -12.69 -27.79
C ALA A 184 -33.22 -13.18 -26.50
N VAL A 185 -33.66 -12.62 -25.37
CA VAL A 185 -33.12 -12.90 -24.03
C VAL A 185 -34.25 -13.35 -23.13
N ALA A 186 -34.14 -14.58 -22.64
CA ALA A 186 -35.12 -15.21 -21.77
C ALA A 186 -34.45 -15.88 -20.56
N GLU A 187 -35.17 -15.99 -19.46
CA GLU A 187 -34.74 -16.78 -18.31
C GLU A 187 -35.41 -18.17 -18.42
N LEU A 188 -34.62 -19.24 -18.42
CA LEU A 188 -35.10 -20.62 -18.32
C LEU A 188 -35.40 -20.93 -16.86
N CYS A 189 -36.67 -21.19 -16.56
CA CYS A 189 -37.13 -21.53 -15.22
C CYS A 189 -37.89 -22.87 -15.31
N ASP A 190 -37.35 -23.93 -14.71
CA ASP A 190 -37.79 -25.31 -14.92
C ASP A 190 -37.23 -26.21 -13.78
N ASP A 191 -38.05 -26.47 -12.75
CA ASP A 191 -37.61 -27.23 -11.56
C ASP A 191 -37.39 -28.73 -11.84
N GLU A 192 -37.94 -29.28 -12.94
CA GLU A 192 -37.60 -30.64 -13.39
C GLU A 192 -36.16 -30.71 -13.94
N PHE A 193 -35.56 -29.57 -14.28
CA PHE A 193 -34.18 -29.46 -14.76
C PHE A 193 -33.19 -28.91 -13.72
N GLU A 194 -33.47 -27.77 -13.09
CA GLU A 194 -32.61 -27.19 -12.03
C GLU A 194 -33.43 -26.31 -11.06
N GLU A 195 -33.67 -26.79 -9.82
CA GLU A 195 -34.30 -25.96 -8.78
C GLU A 195 -33.37 -24.83 -8.33
N HIS A 196 -33.89 -23.60 -8.30
CA HIS A 196 -33.09 -22.42 -7.93
C HIS A 196 -33.38 -21.87 -6.52
N VAL A 197 -34.42 -21.04 -6.36
CA VAL A 197 -34.84 -20.39 -5.10
C VAL A 197 -36.35 -20.16 -5.08
N LEU A 198 -36.95 -19.73 -6.19
CA LEU A 198 -38.40 -19.69 -6.40
C LEU A 198 -38.85 -20.98 -7.09
N GLU A 199 -40.11 -21.35 -6.92
CA GLU A 199 -40.71 -22.56 -7.50
C GLU A 199 -41.32 -22.26 -8.89
N TYR A 200 -41.02 -23.14 -9.85
CA TYR A 200 -41.53 -23.16 -11.22
C TYR A 200 -42.08 -24.56 -11.54
N PRO A 201 -43.30 -24.89 -11.06
CA PRO A 201 -43.96 -26.17 -11.36
C PRO A 201 -44.23 -26.33 -12.86
N PRO A 202 -44.52 -27.54 -13.37
CA PRO A 202 -44.57 -27.82 -14.81
C PRO A 202 -45.53 -26.98 -15.67
N ASP A 203 -46.59 -26.38 -15.10
CA ASP A 203 -47.45 -25.41 -15.80
C ASP A 203 -46.77 -24.03 -16.00
N ARG A 204 -45.84 -23.68 -15.10
CA ARG A 204 -45.05 -22.45 -15.09
C ARG A 204 -43.67 -22.63 -15.70
N ALA A 205 -43.17 -23.85 -15.81
CA ALA A 205 -41.88 -24.16 -16.43
C ALA A 205 -41.80 -23.64 -17.88
N GLY A 206 -40.66 -23.09 -18.28
CA GLY A 206 -40.44 -22.59 -19.63
C GLY A 206 -39.40 -21.48 -19.76
N LEU A 207 -39.52 -20.70 -20.84
CA LEU A 207 -38.65 -19.57 -21.15
C LEU A 207 -39.44 -18.27 -21.00
N TYR A 208 -39.07 -17.48 -19.99
CA TYR A 208 -39.64 -16.18 -19.72
C TYR A 208 -38.86 -15.11 -20.51
N LEU A 209 -39.39 -14.69 -21.66
CA LEU A 209 -38.77 -13.66 -22.49
C LEU A 209 -38.83 -12.31 -21.77
N HIS A 210 -37.67 -11.68 -21.62
CA HIS A 210 -37.53 -10.39 -20.94
C HIS A 210 -36.68 -9.38 -21.72
N GLY A 211 -36.02 -9.75 -22.83
CA GLY A 211 -35.27 -8.81 -23.65
C GLY A 211 -35.23 -9.13 -25.14
N LEU A 212 -35.10 -8.08 -25.94
CA LEU A 212 -34.74 -8.11 -27.35
C LEU A 212 -33.65 -7.05 -27.53
N ASN A 213 -32.40 -7.49 -27.64
CA ASN A 213 -31.24 -6.61 -27.76
C ASN A 213 -30.77 -6.60 -29.21
N TYR A 214 -30.36 -5.44 -29.72
CA TYR A 214 -29.71 -5.38 -31.04
C TYR A 214 -28.30 -5.96 -30.99
N ASN A 215 -27.88 -6.67 -32.04
CA ASN A 215 -26.57 -7.29 -32.14
C ASN A 215 -25.48 -6.25 -32.52
N LEU A 216 -25.28 -5.27 -31.65
CA LEU A 216 -24.36 -4.14 -31.79
C LEU A 216 -23.34 -4.11 -30.63
N PRO A 217 -22.14 -3.51 -30.81
CA PRO A 217 -21.19 -3.29 -29.72
C PRO A 217 -21.76 -2.41 -28.59
N GLU A 218 -22.48 -1.37 -28.96
CA GLU A 218 -23.25 -0.48 -28.08
C GLU A 218 -24.45 -1.23 -27.46
N PHE A 219 -25.06 -0.69 -26.40
CA PHE A 219 -26.28 -1.27 -25.82
C PHE A 219 -27.52 -0.54 -26.32
N VAL A 220 -28.37 -1.27 -27.02
CA VAL A 220 -29.71 -0.86 -27.43
C VAL A 220 -30.66 -2.04 -27.22
N THR A 221 -31.76 -1.81 -26.51
CA THR A 221 -32.81 -2.80 -26.25
C THR A 221 -34.17 -2.28 -26.72
N MET A 222 -35.06 -3.19 -27.10
CA MET A 222 -36.48 -2.87 -27.29
C MET A 222 -37.18 -2.68 -25.93
N SER A 223 -38.31 -1.94 -25.93
CA SER A 223 -39.11 -1.69 -24.73
C SER A 223 -39.86 -2.95 -24.26
N GLY A 224 -40.27 -2.98 -22.99
CA GLY A 224 -41.03 -4.09 -22.41
C GLY A 224 -42.25 -4.48 -23.23
N SER A 225 -43.00 -3.50 -23.75
CA SER A 225 -44.18 -3.73 -24.60
C SER A 225 -43.83 -4.41 -25.93
N GLN A 226 -42.66 -4.11 -26.51
CA GLN A 226 -42.20 -4.76 -27.75
C GLN A 226 -41.69 -6.19 -27.48
N VAL A 227 -41.05 -6.40 -26.33
CA VAL A 227 -40.65 -7.74 -25.87
C VAL A 227 -41.90 -8.60 -25.61
N HIS A 228 -42.93 -8.05 -24.96
CA HIS A 228 -44.21 -8.74 -24.74
C HIS A 228 -44.91 -9.09 -26.06
N ALA A 229 -44.99 -8.17 -27.02
CA ALA A 229 -45.58 -8.44 -28.33
C ALA A 229 -44.84 -9.58 -29.07
N PHE A 230 -43.50 -9.62 -29.00
CA PHE A 230 -42.71 -10.72 -29.56
C PHE A 230 -42.90 -12.03 -28.77
N ALA A 231 -43.04 -11.98 -27.45
CA ALA A 231 -43.33 -13.18 -26.66
C ALA A 231 -44.67 -13.81 -27.08
N ASP A 232 -45.72 -13.00 -27.21
CA ASP A 232 -47.03 -13.45 -27.69
C ASP A 232 -46.98 -13.96 -29.14
N GLU A 233 -46.21 -13.31 -30.02
CA GLU A 233 -46.09 -13.71 -31.43
C GLU A 233 -45.28 -15.01 -31.64
N TRP A 234 -44.42 -15.39 -30.68
CA TRP A 234 -43.51 -16.55 -30.78
C TRP A 234 -43.70 -17.60 -29.67
N GLY A 235 -44.77 -17.48 -28.89
CA GLY A 235 -45.21 -18.46 -27.88
C GLY A 235 -44.43 -18.46 -26.55
N PHE A 236 -43.53 -17.50 -26.32
CA PHE A 236 -42.75 -17.44 -25.09
C PHE A 236 -43.61 -17.00 -23.89
N LYS A 237 -43.26 -17.44 -22.68
CA LYS A 237 -43.83 -16.86 -21.46
C LYS A 237 -43.32 -15.42 -21.31
N LYS A 238 -44.13 -14.52 -20.76
CA LYS A 238 -43.78 -13.11 -20.54
C LYS A 238 -43.21 -12.92 -19.14
N ALA A 239 -42.08 -12.23 -19.04
CA ALA A 239 -41.65 -11.65 -17.77
C ALA A 239 -42.43 -10.35 -17.55
N GLU A 240 -43.24 -10.29 -16.50
CA GLU A 240 -44.11 -9.14 -16.25
C GLU A 240 -43.31 -7.88 -15.90
N PHE A 241 -43.85 -6.72 -16.27
CA PHE A 241 -43.25 -5.42 -15.97
C PHE A 241 -44.31 -4.33 -15.74
N ILE A 242 -43.92 -3.30 -14.99
CA ILE A 242 -44.68 -2.05 -14.84
C ILE A 242 -43.83 -0.87 -15.32
N SER A 243 -44.47 0.15 -15.90
CA SER A 243 -43.81 1.39 -16.29
C SER A 243 -44.20 2.52 -15.32
N ILE A 244 -43.22 3.29 -14.85
CA ILE A 244 -43.39 4.35 -13.86
C ILE A 244 -42.58 5.58 -14.32
N ASP A 245 -43.17 6.78 -14.32
CA ASP A 245 -42.51 7.98 -14.84
C ASP A 245 -41.49 8.62 -13.86
N SER A 246 -41.79 8.62 -12.55
CA SER A 246 -40.93 9.24 -11.54
C SER A 246 -40.06 8.24 -10.78
N ILE A 247 -38.79 8.59 -10.59
CA ILE A 247 -37.84 7.81 -9.79
C ILE A 247 -38.25 7.68 -8.31
N ASP A 248 -38.96 8.67 -7.76
CA ASP A 248 -39.46 8.64 -6.38
C ASP A 248 -40.59 7.61 -6.19
N GLN A 249 -41.40 7.44 -7.25
CA GLN A 249 -42.45 6.42 -7.31
C GLN A 249 -41.84 5.02 -7.50
N VAL A 250 -40.80 4.90 -8.34
CA VAL A 250 -40.02 3.66 -8.51
C VAL A 250 -39.43 3.21 -7.18
N LYS A 251 -38.79 4.12 -6.44
CA LYS A 251 -38.19 3.86 -5.13
C LYS A 251 -39.24 3.40 -4.10
N SER A 252 -40.29 4.18 -3.93
CA SER A 252 -41.43 3.85 -3.04
C SER A 252 -42.08 2.49 -3.37
N PHE A 253 -42.21 2.17 -4.66
CA PHE A 253 -42.75 0.89 -5.12
C PHE A 253 -41.82 -0.29 -4.77
N LEU A 254 -40.52 -0.14 -5.02
CA LEU A 254 -39.51 -1.19 -4.77
C LEU A 254 -39.33 -1.45 -3.26
N GLU A 255 -39.32 -0.40 -2.45
CA GLU A 255 -39.25 -0.49 -0.99
C GLU A 255 -40.48 -1.23 -0.44
N LYS A 256 -41.70 -0.86 -0.88
CA LYS A 256 -42.94 -1.55 -0.47
C LYS A 256 -42.98 -3.02 -0.88
N CYS A 257 -42.50 -3.38 -2.07
CA CYS A 257 -42.45 -4.80 -2.49
C CYS A 257 -41.39 -5.59 -1.69
N ALA A 258 -40.35 -4.93 -1.17
CA ALA A 258 -39.33 -5.57 -0.34
C ALA A 258 -39.85 -5.97 1.06
N GLU A 259 -40.87 -5.29 1.59
CA GLU A 259 -41.52 -5.62 2.88
C GLU A 259 -42.15 -7.03 2.87
N THR A 260 -42.67 -7.46 1.72
CA THR A 260 -43.32 -8.77 1.54
C THR A 260 -42.45 -9.79 0.83
N GLY A 261 -41.46 -9.34 0.06
CA GLY A 261 -40.70 -10.18 -0.88
C GLY A 261 -41.50 -10.53 -2.15
N SER A 262 -42.69 -9.96 -2.34
CA SER A 262 -43.65 -10.39 -3.36
C SER A 262 -44.23 -9.22 -4.14
N TRP A 263 -44.77 -9.52 -5.34
CA TRP A 263 -45.53 -8.58 -6.15
C TRP A 263 -46.68 -9.31 -6.84
N ASP A 264 -47.86 -8.68 -6.90
CA ASP A 264 -49.12 -9.23 -7.44
C ASP A 264 -49.43 -10.67 -6.98
N GLY A 265 -49.22 -10.96 -5.69
CA GLY A 265 -49.45 -12.28 -5.10
C GLY A 265 -48.41 -13.35 -5.46
N ARG A 266 -47.31 -12.99 -6.13
CA ARG A 266 -46.22 -13.90 -6.52
C ARG A 266 -44.90 -13.49 -5.85
N ASP A 267 -44.22 -14.46 -5.26
CA ASP A 267 -42.85 -14.30 -4.75
C ASP A 267 -41.87 -13.90 -5.87
N THR A 268 -40.95 -12.98 -5.58
CA THR A 268 -39.97 -12.49 -6.55
C THR A 268 -38.64 -12.13 -5.87
N GLU A 269 -37.50 -12.44 -6.50
CA GLU A 269 -36.18 -12.01 -5.98
C GLU A 269 -35.93 -10.49 -6.10
N GLY A 270 -36.88 -9.74 -6.68
CA GLY A 270 -36.82 -8.29 -6.92
C GLY A 270 -37.04 -7.93 -8.38
N PHE A 271 -36.52 -6.75 -8.79
CA PHE A 271 -36.76 -6.17 -10.11
C PHE A 271 -35.46 -5.80 -10.83
N VAL A 272 -35.51 -5.84 -12.17
CA VAL A 272 -34.56 -5.17 -13.07
C VAL A 272 -35.25 -3.92 -13.59
N VAL A 273 -34.69 -2.76 -13.26
CA VAL A 273 -35.18 -1.44 -13.64
C VAL A 273 -34.43 -0.97 -14.88
N ARG A 274 -35.17 -0.53 -15.89
CA ARG A 274 -34.66 -0.07 -17.18
C ARG A 274 -35.00 1.41 -17.35
N CYS A 275 -34.02 2.22 -17.72
CA CYS A 275 -34.20 3.63 -18.00
C CYS A 275 -33.12 4.12 -18.97
N LYS A 276 -32.99 5.43 -19.16
CA LYS A 276 -31.91 6.04 -19.96
C LYS A 276 -31.06 6.97 -19.11
N ILE A 277 -29.79 7.14 -19.48
CA ILE A 277 -28.93 8.17 -18.86
C ILE A 277 -29.29 9.56 -19.43
N LYS A 278 -29.24 10.61 -18.61
CA LYS A 278 -29.45 12.01 -19.04
C LYS A 278 -28.29 12.45 -19.95
N GLY A 279 -28.61 12.96 -21.14
CA GLY A 279 -27.61 13.48 -22.07
C GLY A 279 -26.89 14.74 -21.54
N ARG A 280 -25.59 14.87 -21.82
CA ARG A 280 -24.78 16.06 -21.45
C ARG A 280 -25.21 17.36 -22.14
N GLN A 281 -26.07 17.28 -23.15
CA GLN A 281 -26.74 18.42 -23.78
C GLN A 281 -28.25 18.17 -23.75
N SER A 282 -29.02 19.12 -23.23
CA SER A 282 -30.40 18.92 -22.81
C SER A 282 -31.41 18.94 -23.97
N ARG A 283 -31.48 17.84 -24.72
CA ARG A 283 -32.68 17.46 -25.50
C ARG A 283 -32.74 16.03 -26.03
N GLU A 284 -31.62 15.31 -26.08
CA GLU A 284 -31.59 13.91 -26.53
C GLU A 284 -31.47 12.95 -25.34
N SER A 285 -32.26 11.87 -25.36
CA SER A 285 -32.19 10.81 -24.35
C SER A 285 -30.93 9.97 -24.56
N GLY A 286 -30.14 9.75 -23.51
CA GLY A 286 -28.90 8.99 -23.59
C GLY A 286 -29.10 7.47 -23.77
N PRO A 287 -28.02 6.69 -23.65
CA PRO A 287 -28.04 5.25 -23.85
C PRO A 287 -28.95 4.54 -22.84
N ASP A 288 -29.43 3.35 -23.24
CA ASP A 288 -30.15 2.44 -22.36
C ASP A 288 -29.27 2.03 -21.18
N TRP A 289 -29.81 2.11 -19.97
CA TRP A 289 -29.09 1.77 -18.75
C TRP A 289 -29.99 1.07 -17.75
N PHE A 290 -29.49 -0.02 -17.20
CA PHE A 290 -30.23 -0.89 -16.29
C PHE A 290 -29.57 -0.87 -14.90
N PHE A 291 -30.40 -0.95 -13.86
CA PHE A 291 -29.98 -1.35 -12.52
C PHE A 291 -30.91 -2.44 -11.98
N LYS A 292 -30.55 -3.06 -10.85
CA LYS A 292 -31.40 -4.06 -10.20
C LYS A 292 -31.63 -3.70 -8.73
N PHE A 293 -32.83 -3.98 -8.26
CA PHE A 293 -33.19 -3.90 -6.84
C PHE A 293 -33.61 -5.29 -6.40
N LYS A 294 -32.76 -5.95 -5.61
CA LYS A 294 -33.03 -7.27 -5.06
C LYS A 294 -33.63 -7.17 -3.67
N PHE A 295 -34.58 -8.05 -3.37
CA PHE A 295 -35.03 -8.26 -2.01
C PHE A 295 -34.02 -9.18 -1.29
N GLU A 296 -33.53 -8.76 -0.12
CA GLU A 296 -32.55 -9.56 0.63
C GLU A 296 -33.21 -10.84 1.17
N GLU A 297 -34.30 -10.69 1.92
CA GLU A 297 -34.98 -11.78 2.63
C GLU A 297 -36.36 -12.07 2.01
N PRO A 298 -36.90 -13.30 2.17
CA PRO A 298 -36.29 -14.49 2.78
C PRO A 298 -35.25 -15.18 1.87
N TYR A 299 -34.95 -14.61 0.70
CA TYR A 299 -34.15 -15.25 -0.34
C TYR A 299 -32.67 -15.44 0.03
N LEU A 300 -32.08 -14.61 0.90
CA LEU A 300 -30.73 -14.80 1.40
C LEU A 300 -30.69 -15.94 2.43
N MET A 301 -31.66 -16.02 3.34
CA MET A 301 -31.87 -17.20 4.20
C MET A 301 -32.01 -18.50 3.39
N TYR A 302 -32.86 -18.54 2.35
CA TYR A 302 -33.04 -19.74 1.51
C TYR A 302 -31.75 -20.16 0.78
N ARG A 303 -31.00 -19.20 0.23
CA ARG A 303 -29.68 -19.48 -0.40
C ARG A 303 -28.67 -19.98 0.65
N GLN A 304 -28.67 -19.42 1.86
CA GLN A 304 -27.81 -19.85 2.96
C GLN A 304 -28.10 -21.30 3.37
N TRP A 305 -29.38 -21.67 3.49
CA TRP A 305 -29.82 -23.05 3.75
C TRP A 305 -29.33 -24.03 2.67
N ARG A 306 -29.49 -23.69 1.38
CA ARG A 306 -29.04 -24.51 0.26
C ARG A 306 -27.53 -24.79 0.28
N GLU A 307 -26.71 -23.74 0.42
CA GLU A 307 -25.25 -23.91 0.43
C GLU A 307 -24.75 -24.60 1.70
N ALA A 308 -25.41 -24.40 2.84
CA ALA A 308 -25.10 -25.10 4.09
C ALA A 308 -25.44 -26.60 4.02
N THR A 309 -26.55 -26.99 3.38
CA THR A 309 -26.88 -28.39 3.13
C THR A 309 -25.88 -29.03 2.16
N LYS A 310 -25.48 -28.34 1.08
CA LYS A 310 -24.40 -28.79 0.17
C LYS A 310 -23.01 -28.86 0.85
N ALA A 311 -22.77 -28.07 1.90
CA ALA A 311 -21.58 -28.22 2.73
C ALA A 311 -21.63 -29.53 3.53
N ILE A 312 -22.73 -29.80 4.23
CA ILE A 312 -22.95 -31.04 5.01
C ILE A 312 -22.82 -32.29 4.14
N ILE A 313 -23.51 -32.35 2.99
CA ILE A 313 -23.43 -33.50 2.07
C ILE A 313 -21.99 -33.69 1.57
N GLY A 314 -21.28 -32.61 1.29
CA GLY A 314 -19.88 -32.62 0.89
C GLY A 314 -18.87 -32.85 2.03
N GLY A 315 -19.31 -33.23 3.24
CA GLY A 315 -18.42 -33.48 4.39
C GLY A 315 -17.68 -32.25 4.92
N ARG A 316 -18.19 -31.04 4.64
CA ARG A 316 -17.60 -29.76 5.05
C ARG A 316 -18.45 -29.10 6.12
N GLU A 317 -17.78 -28.33 6.99
CA GLU A 317 -18.44 -27.48 7.97
C GLU A 317 -19.30 -26.40 7.25
N PRO A 318 -20.62 -26.33 7.52
CA PRO A 318 -21.49 -25.30 6.95
C PRO A 318 -21.16 -23.93 7.53
N LYS A 319 -21.08 -22.91 6.66
CA LYS A 319 -20.74 -21.53 7.07
C LYS A 319 -21.88 -20.58 6.75
N PHE A 320 -22.51 -20.07 7.80
CA PHE A 320 -23.62 -19.12 7.77
C PHE A 320 -23.31 -17.91 8.67
N ARG A 321 -24.02 -16.79 8.47
CA ARG A 321 -23.76 -15.52 9.18
C ARG A 321 -25.02 -14.84 9.73
N LYS A 322 -26.08 -14.72 8.92
CA LYS A 322 -27.43 -14.33 9.38
C LYS A 322 -28.21 -15.59 9.83
N HIS A 323 -29.41 -15.42 10.40
CA HIS A 323 -30.40 -16.49 10.63
C HIS A 323 -29.88 -17.72 11.38
N LYS A 324 -28.97 -17.54 12.35
CA LYS A 324 -28.22 -18.65 12.97
C LYS A 324 -29.14 -19.72 13.56
N LYS A 325 -30.07 -19.31 14.46
CA LYS A 325 -31.03 -20.18 15.16
C LYS A 325 -31.82 -21.04 14.18
N ILE A 326 -32.56 -20.41 13.26
CA ILE A 326 -33.39 -21.16 12.31
C ILE A 326 -32.55 -21.95 11.30
N THR A 327 -31.34 -21.51 10.95
CA THR A 327 -30.42 -22.27 10.09
C THR A 327 -29.88 -23.52 10.81
N GLU A 328 -29.58 -23.47 12.10
CA GLU A 328 -29.14 -24.63 12.88
C GLU A 328 -30.28 -25.65 13.03
N GLU A 329 -31.50 -25.19 13.29
CA GLU A 329 -32.71 -26.03 13.31
C GLU A 329 -33.00 -26.65 11.93
N TYR A 330 -32.91 -25.88 10.85
CA TYR A 330 -33.03 -26.36 9.47
C TYR A 330 -31.95 -27.40 9.14
N LEU A 331 -30.69 -27.18 9.54
CA LEU A 331 -29.60 -28.13 9.29
C LEU A 331 -29.75 -29.41 10.13
N LEU A 332 -30.34 -29.33 11.33
CA LEU A 332 -30.74 -30.50 12.10
C LEU A 332 -31.85 -31.30 11.38
N PHE A 333 -32.87 -30.61 10.86
CA PHE A 333 -33.90 -31.21 10.02
C PHE A 333 -33.30 -31.86 8.75
N ALA A 334 -32.45 -31.15 8.01
CA ALA A 334 -31.80 -31.64 6.80
C ALA A 334 -30.94 -32.87 7.09
N ARG A 335 -30.17 -32.88 8.18
CA ARG A 335 -29.44 -34.07 8.65
C ARG A 335 -30.37 -35.25 8.93
N ARG A 336 -31.52 -35.05 9.59
CA ARG A 336 -32.52 -36.11 9.83
C ARG A 336 -33.13 -36.65 8.52
N ARG A 337 -33.35 -35.80 7.51
CA ARG A 337 -33.84 -36.23 6.17
C ARG A 337 -32.78 -37.01 5.39
N LEU A 338 -31.56 -36.46 5.28
CA LEU A 338 -30.42 -37.09 4.58
C LEU A 338 -29.94 -38.40 5.24
N ALA A 339 -30.17 -38.58 6.54
CA ALA A 339 -29.91 -39.85 7.23
C ALA A 339 -30.97 -40.92 6.95
N ARG A 340 -32.21 -40.53 6.60
CA ARG A 340 -33.31 -41.44 6.25
C ARG A 340 -33.29 -41.86 4.78
N ASP A 341 -33.03 -40.93 3.87
CA ASP A 341 -32.81 -41.23 2.45
C ASP A 341 -31.40 -40.81 2.00
N ARG A 342 -30.60 -41.80 1.59
CA ARG A 342 -29.25 -41.61 1.05
C ARG A 342 -29.25 -41.12 -0.40
N ASN A 343 -30.32 -41.32 -1.16
CA ASN A 343 -30.43 -40.84 -2.54
C ASN A 343 -30.69 -39.33 -2.60
N LEU A 344 -31.46 -38.80 -1.65
CA LEU A 344 -31.71 -37.36 -1.49
C LEU A 344 -30.41 -36.52 -1.49
N GLY A 345 -29.34 -37.00 -0.87
CA GLY A 345 -28.03 -36.31 -0.89
C GLY A 345 -27.37 -36.25 -2.27
N LYS A 346 -27.63 -37.22 -3.15
CA LYS A 346 -27.19 -37.17 -4.55
C LYS A 346 -28.02 -36.15 -5.33
N LEU A 347 -29.35 -36.25 -5.23
CA LEU A 347 -30.30 -35.34 -5.90
C LEU A 347 -30.06 -33.87 -5.51
N TYR A 348 -29.83 -33.58 -4.22
CA TYR A 348 -29.61 -32.22 -3.73
C TYR A 348 -28.31 -31.59 -4.28
N ASN A 349 -27.28 -32.40 -4.53
CA ASN A 349 -26.07 -31.94 -5.23
C ASN A 349 -26.31 -31.69 -6.72
N GLN A 350 -27.32 -32.33 -7.33
CA GLN A 350 -27.77 -32.12 -8.71
C GLN A 350 -28.84 -31.00 -8.83
N ASN A 351 -29.15 -30.29 -7.74
CA ASN A 351 -30.22 -29.29 -7.63
C ASN A 351 -31.67 -29.82 -7.71
N HIS A 352 -31.95 -30.99 -7.12
CA HIS A 352 -33.33 -31.46 -6.91
C HIS A 352 -33.60 -31.76 -5.42
N GLY A 353 -34.81 -31.46 -4.96
CA GLY A 353 -35.22 -31.55 -3.56
C GLY A 353 -34.72 -30.42 -2.66
N ILE A 354 -34.27 -29.28 -3.22
CA ILE A 354 -33.88 -28.08 -2.47
C ILE A 354 -35.12 -27.37 -1.95
N ILE A 355 -36.01 -27.00 -2.87
CA ILE A 355 -37.31 -26.34 -2.62
C ILE A 355 -38.13 -27.23 -1.69
N LYS A 356 -38.29 -28.51 -2.05
CA LYS A 356 -39.01 -29.47 -1.21
C LYS A 356 -38.39 -29.63 0.20
N MET A 357 -37.06 -29.58 0.37
CA MET A 357 -36.46 -29.69 1.70
C MET A 357 -36.63 -28.40 2.53
N ARG A 358 -36.68 -27.23 1.89
CA ARG A 358 -37.07 -25.97 2.53
C ARG A 358 -38.54 -26.06 2.97
N ASP A 359 -39.44 -26.43 2.07
CA ASP A 359 -40.87 -26.32 2.31
C ASP A 359 -41.39 -27.43 3.23
N ASP A 360 -40.81 -28.64 3.19
CA ASP A 360 -41.04 -29.66 4.20
C ASP A 360 -40.59 -29.22 5.62
N PHE A 361 -39.64 -28.28 5.75
CA PHE A 361 -39.21 -27.70 7.03
C PHE A 361 -40.11 -26.53 7.46
N LEU A 362 -40.46 -25.63 6.53
CA LEU A 362 -41.44 -24.56 6.76
C LEU A 362 -42.80 -25.14 7.20
N ALA A 363 -43.21 -26.28 6.61
CA ALA A 363 -44.39 -27.03 7.01
C ALA A 363 -44.23 -27.73 8.37
N GLU A 364 -43.06 -28.30 8.71
CA GLU A 364 -42.78 -28.83 10.07
C GLU A 364 -42.80 -27.72 11.14
N LYS A 365 -42.51 -26.47 10.73
CA LYS A 365 -42.63 -25.26 11.57
C LYS A 365 -44.04 -24.65 11.62
N GLY A 366 -44.88 -24.89 10.61
CA GLY A 366 -46.18 -24.23 10.46
C GLY A 366 -46.09 -22.75 10.06
N GLN A 367 -45.01 -22.34 9.39
CA GLN A 367 -44.65 -20.93 9.14
C GLN A 367 -44.01 -20.77 7.76
N ASN A 368 -44.40 -19.74 6.99
CA ASN A 368 -43.68 -19.42 5.75
C ASN A 368 -42.38 -18.63 6.04
N GLY A 369 -41.48 -18.54 5.06
CA GLY A 369 -40.19 -17.87 5.27
C GLY A 369 -40.30 -16.36 5.57
N ALA A 370 -41.33 -15.67 5.07
CA ALA A 370 -41.55 -14.26 5.39
C ALA A 370 -42.05 -14.08 6.84
N ASP A 371 -42.84 -15.02 7.36
CA ASP A 371 -43.21 -15.08 8.78
C ASP A 371 -42.01 -15.44 9.66
N ILE A 372 -41.15 -16.36 9.22
CA ILE A 372 -39.88 -16.64 9.93
C ILE A 372 -38.97 -15.41 9.96
N ILE A 373 -38.92 -14.59 8.91
CA ILE A 373 -38.12 -13.35 8.90
C ILE A 373 -38.78 -12.28 9.78
N ARG A 374 -40.10 -12.08 9.68
CA ARG A 374 -40.86 -11.23 10.62
C ARG A 374 -40.74 -11.72 12.06
N GLN A 375 -40.57 -13.01 12.28
CA GLN A 375 -40.34 -13.62 13.59
C GLN A 375 -38.88 -13.54 14.03
N GLU A 376 -37.86 -13.61 13.17
CA GLU A 376 -36.49 -13.28 13.60
C GLU A 376 -36.33 -11.77 13.85
N GLN A 377 -37.20 -10.93 13.26
CA GLN A 377 -37.34 -9.51 13.57
C GLN A 377 -38.14 -9.26 14.88
N SER A 378 -39.17 -10.06 15.20
CA SER A 378 -40.04 -9.86 16.40
C SER A 378 -39.73 -10.78 17.60
N GLU A 379 -39.27 -12.01 17.43
CA GLU A 379 -38.39 -12.69 18.41
C GLU A 379 -37.00 -12.08 18.45
N GLY A 380 -36.65 -11.22 17.49
CA GLY A 380 -35.62 -10.20 17.66
C GLY A 380 -35.94 -9.27 18.84
N ALA A 381 -37.22 -9.11 19.20
CA ALA A 381 -37.74 -8.43 20.39
C ALA A 381 -38.05 -9.36 21.59
N GLY A 382 -38.29 -10.67 21.42
CA GLY A 382 -38.29 -11.61 22.56
C GLY A 382 -38.67 -13.08 22.33
N GLU A 383 -38.01 -14.09 22.92
CA GLU A 383 -36.61 -14.13 23.37
C GLU A 383 -35.99 -15.54 23.50
N VAL A 384 -34.73 -15.68 23.07
CA VAL A 384 -33.66 -16.58 23.59
C VAL A 384 -32.34 -15.83 23.37
N VAL A 385 -32.00 -14.87 24.23
CA VAL A 385 -31.28 -15.01 25.51
C VAL A 385 -29.97 -15.81 25.47
N GLU A 386 -29.08 -15.46 24.52
CA GLU A 386 -27.85 -14.84 25.03
C GLU A 386 -28.21 -13.39 25.40
N ASP A 387 -27.91 -12.97 26.63
CA ASP A 387 -28.22 -11.63 27.11
C ASP A 387 -27.62 -10.58 26.15
N VAL A 388 -28.42 -9.60 25.72
CA VAL A 388 -28.03 -8.59 24.72
C VAL A 388 -27.24 -7.47 25.39
N SER A 389 -26.16 -7.89 26.04
CA SER A 389 -25.15 -7.07 26.70
C SER A 389 -23.93 -6.85 25.80
N ASN A 390 -22.90 -6.17 26.32
CA ASN A 390 -21.59 -6.04 25.66
C ASN A 390 -21.61 -5.33 24.29
N ILE A 391 -22.65 -4.54 23.99
CA ILE A 391 -22.72 -3.70 22.78
C ILE A 391 -22.03 -2.36 23.02
N VAL A 392 -21.08 -2.01 22.15
CA VAL A 392 -20.42 -0.70 22.14
C VAL A 392 -20.85 0.11 20.91
N LEU A 393 -21.50 1.25 21.13
CA LEU A 393 -21.77 2.23 20.07
C LEU A 393 -20.54 3.12 19.89
N VAL A 394 -19.95 3.08 18.69
CA VAL A 394 -18.69 3.75 18.34
C VAL A 394 -18.96 4.83 17.28
N PRO A 395 -19.02 6.12 17.64
CA PRO A 395 -19.16 7.18 16.65
C PRO A 395 -17.91 7.31 15.79
N ILE A 396 -18.10 7.43 14.47
CA ILE A 396 -17.05 7.77 13.50
C ILE A 396 -17.44 9.12 12.91
N ALA A 397 -16.95 10.21 13.52
CA ALA A 397 -17.36 11.58 13.21
C ALA A 397 -16.24 12.60 13.45
N THR A 398 -16.46 13.84 13.00
CA THR A 398 -15.63 15.00 13.36
C THR A 398 -16.30 15.83 14.49
N ILE A 399 -15.83 17.06 14.71
CA ILE A 399 -16.43 17.99 15.69
C ILE A 399 -17.61 18.72 15.03
N GLY A 400 -18.69 18.96 15.77
CA GLY A 400 -19.91 19.60 15.25
C GLY A 400 -20.95 18.63 14.65
N CYS A 401 -20.61 17.35 14.41
CA CYS A 401 -21.55 16.36 13.84
C CYS A 401 -22.72 15.96 14.75
N GLY A 402 -22.81 16.44 16.00
CA GLY A 402 -23.93 16.13 16.91
C GLY A 402 -23.81 14.85 17.74
N LYS A 403 -22.69 14.10 17.66
CA LYS A 403 -22.41 12.87 18.46
C LYS A 403 -23.01 12.88 19.87
N THR A 404 -22.57 13.84 20.69
CA THR A 404 -22.95 13.95 22.10
C THR A 404 -24.43 14.28 22.28
N THR A 405 -25.04 15.04 21.37
CA THR A 405 -26.48 15.31 21.39
C THR A 405 -27.28 14.01 21.22
N ILE A 406 -26.90 13.19 20.23
CA ILE A 406 -27.53 11.87 20.01
C ILE A 406 -27.22 10.94 21.18
N ALA A 407 -25.99 10.93 21.68
CA ALA A 407 -25.60 10.11 22.82
C ALA A 407 -26.44 10.43 24.07
N THR A 408 -26.49 11.69 24.50
CA THR A 408 -27.27 12.12 25.66
C THR A 408 -28.78 11.91 25.46
N ALA A 409 -29.29 12.02 24.23
CA ALA A 409 -30.68 11.66 23.94
C ALA A 409 -30.94 10.14 24.08
N LEU A 410 -30.02 9.28 23.61
CA LEU A 410 -30.10 7.83 23.81
C LEU A 410 -30.03 7.44 25.29
N VAL A 411 -29.16 8.08 26.09
CA VAL A 411 -29.16 7.92 27.56
C VAL A 411 -30.52 8.31 28.13
N ARG A 412 -31.05 9.48 27.75
CA ARG A 412 -32.31 10.01 28.29
C ARG A 412 -33.53 9.13 28.00
N LEU A 413 -33.52 8.43 26.87
CA LEU A 413 -34.60 7.54 26.40
C LEU A 413 -34.46 6.11 26.96
N PHE A 414 -33.25 5.55 26.99
CA PHE A 414 -33.01 4.11 27.16
C PHE A 414 -31.99 3.72 28.24
N ASP A 415 -31.47 4.67 29.01
CA ASP A 415 -30.54 4.43 30.13
C ASP A 415 -29.25 3.68 29.72
N PHE A 416 -28.75 3.96 28.50
CA PHE A 416 -27.47 3.43 28.02
C PHE A 416 -26.29 4.08 28.76
N GLY A 417 -25.23 3.31 29.05
CA GLY A 417 -24.00 3.87 29.62
C GLY A 417 -23.31 4.82 28.64
N HIS A 418 -22.74 5.93 29.12
CA HIS A 418 -22.18 6.98 28.25
C HIS A 418 -20.80 7.42 28.72
N ILE A 419 -19.77 6.77 28.16
CA ILE A 419 -18.38 7.11 28.43
C ILE A 419 -17.91 8.15 27.42
N GLN A 420 -17.88 9.41 27.85
CA GLN A 420 -17.30 10.50 27.08
C GLN A 420 -15.78 10.52 27.21
N ASN A 421 -15.08 10.43 26.08
CA ASN A 421 -13.62 10.57 26.04
C ASN A 421 -13.17 11.90 26.68
N ASP A 422 -13.95 12.95 26.48
CA ASP A 422 -13.66 14.30 26.98
C ASP A 422 -13.61 14.37 28.51
N ASN A 423 -14.42 13.59 29.23
CA ASN A 423 -14.45 13.58 30.70
C ASN A 423 -13.21 12.88 31.34
N ILE A 424 -12.38 12.19 30.54
CA ILE A 424 -11.22 11.44 31.03
C ILE A 424 -9.99 12.33 31.20
N GLN A 425 -9.69 12.64 32.47
CA GLN A 425 -8.57 13.48 32.87
C GLN A 425 -7.19 12.81 32.67
N GLY A 426 -6.15 13.63 32.51
CA GLY A 426 -4.74 13.21 32.44
C GLY A 426 -4.32 12.57 31.10
N GLN A 427 -3.09 12.85 30.64
CA GLN A 427 -2.67 12.47 29.28
C GLN A 427 -2.01 11.09 29.14
N LYS A 428 -1.34 10.56 30.18
CA LYS A 428 -0.71 9.22 30.10
C LYS A 428 -1.81 8.14 30.08
N GLY A 429 -1.74 7.22 29.12
CA GLY A 429 -2.67 6.08 29.01
C GLY A 429 -4.15 6.47 28.84
N ARG A 430 -4.48 7.65 28.30
CA ARG A 430 -5.88 8.07 28.10
C ARG A 430 -6.69 7.11 27.19
N PRO A 431 -6.16 6.61 26.05
CA PRO A 431 -6.91 5.68 25.20
C PRO A 431 -7.22 4.34 25.88
N GLN A 432 -6.28 3.82 26.67
CA GLN A 432 -6.47 2.61 27.46
C GLN A 432 -7.50 2.83 28.56
N ARG A 433 -7.41 3.94 29.31
CA ARG A 433 -8.39 4.28 30.36
C ARG A 433 -9.80 4.55 29.80
N PHE A 434 -9.91 5.05 28.57
CA PHE A 434 -11.17 5.15 27.84
C PHE A 434 -11.77 3.77 27.56
N ALA A 435 -10.98 2.84 27.00
CA ALA A 435 -11.44 1.47 26.81
C ALA A 435 -11.75 0.76 28.15
N SER A 436 -10.97 0.98 29.21
CA SER A 436 -11.24 0.45 30.55
C SER A 436 -12.51 1.00 31.17
N GLN A 437 -12.86 2.27 30.93
CA GLN A 437 -14.15 2.82 31.37
C GLN A 437 -15.30 2.25 30.55
N VAL A 438 -15.19 2.12 29.23
CA VAL A 438 -16.20 1.44 28.41
C VAL A 438 -16.44 -0.01 28.90
N VAL A 439 -15.37 -0.76 29.18
CA VAL A 439 -15.44 -2.11 29.76
C VAL A 439 -16.05 -2.12 31.17
N SER A 440 -15.76 -1.11 32.00
CA SER A 440 -16.34 -1.00 33.34
C SER A 440 -17.83 -0.64 33.31
N GLU A 441 -18.26 0.14 32.33
CA GLU A 441 -19.64 0.61 32.17
C GLU A 441 -20.54 -0.48 31.56
N LEU A 442 -19.96 -1.38 30.75
CA LEU A 442 -20.62 -2.59 30.24
C LEU A 442 -20.96 -3.60 31.34
N ALA A 443 -20.34 -3.49 32.52
CA ALA A 443 -20.69 -4.32 33.67
C ALA A 443 -21.99 -3.90 34.36
N SER A 444 -22.56 -2.74 34.02
CA SER A 444 -23.86 -2.25 34.52
C SER A 444 -24.87 -1.89 33.43
N HIS A 445 -24.45 -1.69 32.19
CA HIS A 445 -25.34 -1.32 31.08
C HIS A 445 -25.18 -2.26 29.87
N LYS A 446 -26.31 -2.71 29.31
CA LYS A 446 -26.36 -3.58 28.11
C LYS A 446 -25.67 -2.96 26.88
N VAL A 447 -25.80 -1.64 26.75
CA VAL A 447 -25.13 -0.81 25.73
C VAL A 447 -24.29 0.27 26.39
N VAL A 448 -23.09 0.50 25.86
CA VAL A 448 -22.26 1.66 26.19
C VAL A 448 -21.90 2.47 24.95
N ILE A 449 -22.15 3.78 25.01
CA ILE A 449 -21.76 4.76 24.01
C ILE A 449 -20.34 5.24 24.29
N ALA A 450 -19.41 4.87 23.42
CA ALA A 450 -18.02 5.31 23.48
C ALA A 450 -17.86 6.67 22.75
N ASP A 451 -18.36 7.75 23.35
CA ASP A 451 -18.40 9.10 22.75
C ASP A 451 -16.98 9.69 22.59
N ARG A 452 -16.43 9.44 21.41
CA ARG A 452 -15.15 9.92 20.87
C ARG A 452 -15.31 10.06 19.36
N ASN A 453 -14.46 10.87 18.71
CA ASN A 453 -14.53 11.08 17.26
C ASN A 453 -14.26 9.80 16.43
N ASN A 454 -13.28 8.98 16.82
CA ASN A 454 -12.81 7.78 16.10
C ASN A 454 -12.61 7.96 14.57
N HIS A 455 -12.31 9.20 14.15
CA HIS A 455 -12.24 9.65 12.77
C HIS A 455 -11.12 9.00 11.94
N GLN A 456 -10.17 8.30 12.58
CA GLN A 456 -9.05 7.62 11.91
C GLN A 456 -9.10 6.12 12.18
N LYS A 457 -8.73 5.28 11.20
CA LYS A 457 -8.73 3.81 11.35
C LYS A 457 -7.93 3.33 12.57
N ARG A 458 -6.80 3.96 12.89
CA ARG A 458 -6.01 3.64 14.10
C ARG A 458 -6.75 3.87 15.43
N GLU A 459 -7.68 4.81 15.48
CA GLU A 459 -8.51 5.07 16.66
C GLU A 459 -9.57 3.97 16.83
N ARG A 460 -10.16 3.52 15.71
CA ARG A 460 -11.13 2.42 15.67
C ARG A 460 -10.48 1.08 16.02
N LYS A 461 -9.32 0.79 15.44
CA LYS A 461 -8.51 -0.39 15.78
C LYS A 461 -8.17 -0.43 17.27
N GLN A 462 -7.78 0.72 17.85
CA GLN A 462 -7.44 0.80 19.27
C GLN A 462 -8.63 0.48 20.19
N ILE A 463 -9.80 1.08 19.97
CA ILE A 463 -10.95 0.81 20.85
C ILE A 463 -11.42 -0.64 20.72
N ILE A 464 -11.56 -1.16 19.50
CA ILE A 464 -11.97 -2.55 19.25
C ILE A 464 -10.97 -3.51 19.91
N SER A 465 -9.67 -3.35 19.64
CA SER A 465 -8.61 -4.25 20.16
C SER A 465 -8.37 -4.14 21.67
N ASP A 466 -8.69 -3.03 22.33
CA ASP A 466 -8.56 -2.88 23.78
C ASP A 466 -9.81 -3.36 24.53
N VAL A 467 -11.02 -3.21 23.96
CA VAL A 467 -12.27 -3.75 24.54
C VAL A 467 -12.34 -5.28 24.36
N GLN A 468 -12.10 -5.80 23.14
CA GLN A 468 -12.12 -7.25 22.86
C GLN A 468 -11.08 -8.06 23.67
N ARG A 469 -10.03 -7.40 24.19
CA ARG A 469 -9.06 -8.05 25.08
C ARG A 469 -9.63 -8.36 26.47
N MET A 470 -10.65 -7.62 26.89
CA MET A 470 -11.30 -7.75 28.19
C MET A 470 -12.65 -8.46 28.09
N ILE A 471 -13.40 -8.19 27.02
CA ILE A 471 -14.73 -8.75 26.72
C ILE A 471 -14.69 -9.27 25.26
N PRO A 472 -14.24 -10.53 25.02
CA PRO A 472 -14.01 -11.07 23.67
C PRO A 472 -15.25 -11.19 22.80
N ASP A 473 -16.43 -11.23 23.43
CA ASP A 473 -17.77 -11.31 22.85
C ASP A 473 -18.40 -9.93 22.57
N ALA A 474 -17.69 -8.83 22.88
CA ALA A 474 -18.20 -7.47 22.68
C ALA A 474 -18.53 -7.18 21.20
N ARG A 475 -19.71 -6.61 20.98
CA ARG A 475 -20.31 -6.32 19.68
C ARG A 475 -20.15 -4.83 19.37
N PHE A 476 -19.77 -4.46 18.16
CA PHE A 476 -19.44 -3.07 17.80
C PHE A 476 -20.38 -2.53 16.72
N VAL A 477 -21.08 -1.45 17.05
CA VAL A 477 -21.94 -0.72 16.10
C VAL A 477 -21.29 0.62 15.79
N ALA A 478 -20.92 0.85 14.53
CA ALA A 478 -20.40 2.14 14.11
C ALA A 478 -21.55 3.13 13.85
N LEU A 479 -21.54 4.29 14.51
CA LEU A 479 -22.36 5.44 14.13
C LEU A 479 -21.55 6.29 13.15
N HIS A 480 -21.62 5.95 11.87
CA HIS A 480 -20.76 6.48 10.81
C HIS A 480 -21.36 7.73 10.19
N TYR A 481 -20.89 8.89 10.67
CA TYR A 481 -21.20 10.18 10.09
C TYR A 481 -20.48 10.32 8.76
N VAL A 482 -21.22 10.33 7.65
CA VAL A 482 -20.65 10.21 6.31
C VAL A 482 -19.96 11.51 5.88
N HIS A 483 -18.67 11.43 5.55
CA HIS A 483 -17.89 12.56 4.99
C HIS A 483 -17.28 12.23 3.61
N GLU A 484 -17.67 11.11 2.98
CA GLU A 484 -17.08 10.61 1.72
C GLU A 484 -18.17 10.39 0.65
N PRO A 485 -17.95 10.79 -0.62
CA PRO A 485 -16.71 11.32 -1.17
C PRO A 485 -16.47 12.79 -0.78
N LYS A 486 -15.26 13.07 -0.27
CA LYS A 486 -14.85 14.40 0.19
C LYS A 486 -15.06 15.52 -0.83
N SER A 487 -14.89 15.23 -2.11
CA SER A 487 -15.03 16.20 -3.21
C SER A 487 -16.46 16.75 -3.40
N ALA A 488 -17.48 16.05 -2.90
CA ALA A 488 -18.88 16.50 -3.00
C ALA A 488 -19.44 16.95 -1.65
N LEU A 489 -19.09 16.26 -0.55
CA LEU A 489 -19.75 16.45 0.75
C LEU A 489 -19.06 17.47 1.66
N LEU A 490 -17.74 17.68 1.53
CA LEU A 490 -16.99 18.41 2.57
C LEU A 490 -17.47 19.84 2.80
N ASP A 491 -17.88 20.60 1.78
CA ASP A 491 -18.21 22.02 1.97
C ASP A 491 -19.58 22.23 2.63
N GLY A 492 -20.56 21.36 2.35
CA GLY A 492 -21.82 21.32 3.10
C GLY A 492 -21.59 20.92 4.56
N ILE A 493 -20.79 19.88 4.79
CA ILE A 493 -20.41 19.41 6.13
C ILE A 493 -19.64 20.49 6.90
N ARG A 494 -18.66 21.14 6.26
CA ARG A 494 -17.84 22.24 6.79
C ARG A 494 -18.74 23.37 7.28
N LYS A 495 -19.69 23.80 6.45
CA LYS A 495 -20.66 24.84 6.80
C LYS A 495 -21.49 24.44 8.03
N VAL A 496 -22.23 23.33 7.94
CA VAL A 496 -23.18 22.91 8.98
C VAL A 496 -22.49 22.60 10.31
N THR A 497 -21.32 21.96 10.29
CA THR A 497 -20.56 21.70 11.52
C THR A 497 -20.06 23.00 12.15
N GLN A 498 -19.50 23.93 11.37
CA GLN A 498 -19.02 25.23 11.89
C GLN A 498 -20.17 26.06 12.46
N GLU A 499 -21.33 26.10 11.80
CA GLU A 499 -22.53 26.80 12.30
C GLU A 499 -22.95 26.23 13.66
N ARG A 500 -23.15 24.90 13.78
CA ARG A 500 -23.52 24.22 15.04
C ARG A 500 -22.52 24.42 16.20
N VAL A 501 -21.23 24.58 15.90
CA VAL A 501 -20.19 24.83 16.93
C VAL A 501 -20.15 26.31 17.33
N LEU A 502 -20.34 27.23 16.39
CA LEU A 502 -20.36 28.67 16.67
C LEU A 502 -21.64 29.08 17.42
N GLU A 503 -22.79 28.53 17.06
CA GLU A 503 -24.10 28.80 17.72
C GLU A 503 -24.13 28.31 19.17
N ARG A 504 -23.50 27.16 19.47
CA ARG A 504 -23.37 26.67 20.86
C ARG A 504 -22.38 27.47 21.72
N GLY A 505 -21.58 28.36 21.14
CA GLY A 505 -20.67 29.26 21.87
C GLY A 505 -19.78 28.54 22.90
N ASP A 506 -19.81 29.01 24.14
CA ASP A 506 -19.04 28.45 25.27
C ASP A 506 -19.76 27.31 26.05
N ASN A 507 -20.88 26.83 25.51
CA ASN A 507 -21.61 25.66 25.99
C ASN A 507 -21.26 24.38 25.21
N HIS A 508 -20.47 24.46 24.12
CA HIS A 508 -19.94 23.26 23.46
C HIS A 508 -18.79 22.66 24.28
N GLN A 509 -19.00 21.45 24.82
CA GLN A 509 -18.13 20.75 25.78
C GLN A 509 -16.62 20.80 25.51
N THR A 510 -16.22 20.64 24.24
CA THR A 510 -14.82 20.58 23.81
C THR A 510 -14.26 21.91 23.25
N ILE A 511 -15.08 22.83 22.74
CA ILE A 511 -14.64 24.07 22.06
C ILE A 511 -15.42 25.26 22.63
N GLN A 512 -14.71 26.22 23.21
CA GLN A 512 -15.26 27.47 23.72
C GLN A 512 -15.30 28.50 22.57
N ALA A 513 -16.36 28.48 21.75
CA ALA A 513 -16.42 29.28 20.53
C ALA A 513 -16.71 30.78 20.73
N GLY A 514 -17.13 31.19 21.93
CA GLY A 514 -17.31 32.57 22.34
C GLY A 514 -16.02 33.19 22.92
N SER A 515 -15.31 32.46 23.79
CA SER A 515 -14.06 32.94 24.40
C SER A 515 -12.79 32.64 23.58
N LYS A 516 -12.81 31.70 22.62
CA LYS A 516 -11.72 31.50 21.63
C LYS A 516 -12.15 32.01 20.26
N GLY A 517 -11.45 33.03 19.77
CA GLY A 517 -11.83 33.77 18.56
C GLY A 517 -12.01 32.88 17.33
N ARG A 518 -13.10 33.11 16.57
CA ARG A 518 -13.61 32.32 15.42
C ARG A 518 -12.56 31.64 14.52
N ARG A 519 -11.43 32.30 14.22
CA ARG A 519 -10.35 31.78 13.37
C ARG A 519 -9.56 30.61 14.01
N GLU A 520 -9.54 30.49 15.33
CA GLU A 520 -8.97 29.35 16.05
C GLU A 520 -9.93 28.15 16.03
N THR A 521 -11.19 28.38 16.44
CA THR A 521 -12.29 27.40 16.37
C THR A 521 -12.39 26.71 15.01
N ILE A 522 -12.40 27.49 13.91
CA ILE A 522 -12.41 26.94 12.55
C ILE A 522 -11.16 26.07 12.29
N GLY A 523 -9.96 26.58 12.60
CA GLY A 523 -8.70 25.84 12.38
C GLY A 523 -8.59 24.53 13.14
N ILE A 524 -9.26 24.41 14.29
CA ILE A 524 -9.38 23.15 15.03
C ILE A 524 -10.24 22.15 14.24
N MET A 525 -11.41 22.58 13.76
CA MET A 525 -12.38 21.74 13.06
C MET A 525 -11.85 21.23 11.72
N GLU A 526 -11.21 22.11 10.93
CA GLU A 526 -10.48 21.76 9.71
C GLU A 526 -9.45 20.64 9.96
N GLY A 527 -8.78 20.67 11.11
CA GLY A 527 -7.86 19.61 11.51
C GLY A 527 -8.52 18.23 11.65
N PHE A 528 -9.77 18.14 12.10
CA PHE A 528 -10.52 16.89 12.19
C PHE A 528 -11.12 16.46 10.84
N LEU A 529 -11.64 17.41 10.04
CA LEU A 529 -12.16 17.15 8.70
C LEU A 529 -11.08 16.56 7.77
N ASN A 530 -9.90 17.19 7.71
CA ASN A 530 -8.80 16.73 6.85
C ASN A 530 -8.28 15.33 7.23
N ARG A 531 -8.28 15.00 8.53
CA ARG A 531 -7.83 13.68 9.03
C ARG A 531 -8.93 12.61 9.08
N PHE A 532 -10.15 12.91 8.65
CA PHE A 532 -11.23 11.91 8.63
C PHE A 532 -10.93 10.80 7.62
N GLN A 533 -11.21 9.56 8.00
CA GLN A 533 -11.12 8.35 7.18
C GLN A 533 -12.44 7.60 7.32
N GLY A 534 -13.21 7.50 6.24
CA GLY A 534 -14.51 6.81 6.22
C GLY A 534 -14.44 5.35 6.68
N CYS A 535 -15.60 4.79 7.06
CA CYS A 535 -15.74 3.40 7.47
C CYS A 535 -15.73 2.46 6.25
N ASP A 536 -14.90 1.42 6.26
CA ASP A 536 -14.79 0.43 5.17
C ASP A 536 -14.82 -1.01 5.71
N ARG A 537 -16.02 -1.61 5.73
CA ARG A 537 -16.25 -2.99 6.24
C ARG A 537 -15.52 -4.09 5.45
N THR A 538 -14.76 -3.76 4.40
CA THR A 538 -13.97 -4.74 3.64
C THR A 538 -12.51 -4.83 4.11
N SER A 539 -12.05 -3.95 5.01
CA SER A 539 -10.68 -3.99 5.52
C SER A 539 -10.52 -3.60 7.00
N ASP A 540 -9.53 -4.22 7.64
CA ASP A 540 -9.10 -3.95 9.01
C ASP A 540 -8.97 -2.43 9.29
N PRO A 541 -9.49 -1.93 10.43
CA PRO A 541 -10.20 -2.64 11.49
C PRO A 541 -11.73 -2.67 11.32
N ASP A 542 -12.26 -2.07 10.25
CA ASP A 542 -13.68 -1.72 10.14
C ASP A 542 -14.55 -2.92 9.71
N ASP A 543 -13.91 -4.03 9.31
CA ASP A 543 -14.49 -5.35 9.14
C ASP A 543 -14.94 -6.00 10.48
N ASN A 544 -14.50 -5.46 11.62
CA ASN A 544 -14.90 -5.88 12.96
C ASN A 544 -16.15 -5.15 13.50
N PHE A 545 -16.80 -4.28 12.71
CA PHE A 545 -18.11 -3.72 13.07
C PHE A 545 -19.24 -4.67 12.63
N ASP A 546 -20.06 -5.11 13.57
CA ASP A 546 -21.25 -5.95 13.35
C ASP A 546 -22.33 -5.21 12.54
N GLN A 547 -22.51 -3.92 12.84
CA GLN A 547 -23.40 -3.01 12.12
C GLN A 547 -22.72 -1.66 11.89
N VAL A 548 -23.05 -1.00 10.78
CA VAL A 548 -22.64 0.38 10.48
C VAL A 548 -23.90 1.16 10.14
N ILE A 549 -24.25 2.11 11.00
CA ILE A 549 -25.37 3.03 10.82
C ILE A 549 -24.81 4.29 10.16
N ASN A 550 -25.15 4.53 8.89
CA ASN A 550 -24.73 5.73 8.18
C ASN A 550 -25.61 6.92 8.59
N LEU A 551 -24.97 8.03 8.96
CA LEU A 551 -25.62 9.25 9.44
C LEU A 551 -25.22 10.43 8.56
N ASP A 552 -26.20 11.23 8.13
CA ASP A 552 -25.94 12.46 7.39
C ASP A 552 -25.59 13.59 8.36
N VAL A 553 -24.40 14.16 8.19
CA VAL A 553 -23.95 15.29 9.02
C VAL A 553 -24.79 16.55 8.79
N THR A 554 -25.40 16.71 7.61
CA THR A 554 -26.18 17.89 7.25
C THR A 554 -27.60 17.87 7.80
N ALA A 555 -28.27 16.71 7.80
CA ALA A 555 -29.54 16.44 8.47
C ALA A 555 -29.51 16.80 9.97
N SER A 556 -30.70 16.98 10.57
CA SER A 556 -30.82 17.44 11.96
C SER A 556 -30.35 16.39 12.97
N SER A 557 -30.15 16.79 14.23
CA SER A 557 -29.87 15.82 15.30
C SER A 557 -31.08 14.94 15.63
N LEU A 558 -32.30 15.39 15.32
CA LEU A 558 -33.53 14.59 15.47
C LEU A 558 -33.60 13.49 14.40
N ASP A 559 -33.42 13.83 13.12
CA ASP A 559 -33.53 12.85 12.02
C ASP A 559 -32.41 11.80 12.08
N ASN A 560 -31.23 12.20 12.55
CA ASN A 560 -30.14 11.26 12.84
C ASN A 560 -30.41 10.42 14.10
N LEU A 561 -31.07 10.96 15.14
CA LEU A 561 -31.47 10.16 16.31
C LEU A 561 -32.53 9.11 15.93
N ASP A 562 -33.54 9.52 15.16
CA ASP A 562 -34.58 8.67 14.55
C ASP A 562 -33.95 7.56 13.69
N THR A 563 -32.95 7.91 12.86
CA THR A 563 -32.14 6.95 12.09
C THR A 563 -31.38 5.97 12.99
N VAL A 564 -30.73 6.43 14.06
CA VAL A 564 -30.01 5.54 15.00
C VAL A 564 -30.98 4.63 15.75
N ILE A 565 -32.10 5.14 16.25
CA ILE A 565 -33.09 4.36 17.00
C ILE A 565 -33.73 3.32 16.09
N THR A 566 -34.20 3.71 14.90
CA THR A 566 -34.77 2.78 13.91
C THR A 566 -33.77 1.68 13.51
N GLN A 567 -32.51 2.03 13.26
CA GLN A 567 -31.50 1.06 12.84
C GLN A 567 -31.00 0.16 13.99
N LEU A 568 -30.96 0.66 15.23
CA LEU A 568 -30.68 -0.17 16.42
C LEU A 568 -31.87 -1.06 16.75
N TYR A 569 -33.10 -0.56 16.66
CA TYR A 569 -34.32 -1.34 16.87
C TYR A 569 -34.41 -2.49 15.86
N ASN A 570 -34.17 -2.22 14.58
CA ASN A 570 -34.20 -3.26 13.54
C ASN A 570 -33.09 -4.33 13.67
N ALA A 571 -32.00 -4.04 14.40
CA ALA A 571 -30.86 -4.96 14.57
C ALA A 571 -30.79 -5.64 15.95
N TYR A 572 -31.27 -4.97 16.99
CA TYR A 572 -31.29 -5.42 18.38
C TYR A 572 -32.63 -5.07 19.07
N PRO A 573 -33.80 -5.56 18.60
CA PRO A 573 -35.07 -5.05 19.13
C PRO A 573 -35.26 -5.23 20.65
N LYS A 574 -34.71 -6.31 21.25
CA LYS A 574 -34.64 -6.55 22.72
C LYS A 574 -33.95 -5.48 23.54
N LEU A 575 -33.16 -4.61 22.91
CA LEU A 575 -32.50 -3.50 23.58
C LEU A 575 -33.51 -2.45 24.10
N PHE A 576 -34.74 -2.48 23.59
CA PHE A 576 -35.78 -1.49 23.83
C PHE A 576 -36.88 -2.11 24.70
N GLU A 577 -36.72 -2.01 26.03
CA GLU A 577 -37.65 -2.55 27.04
C GLU A 577 -38.97 -1.75 27.16
N LYS A 578 -39.25 -0.85 26.21
CA LYS A 578 -40.42 0.05 26.14
C LYS A 578 -40.87 0.18 24.69
N GLU A 579 -42.10 0.65 24.48
CA GLU A 579 -42.57 1.08 23.16
C GLU A 579 -41.59 2.08 22.52
N MET A 580 -41.43 2.05 21.19
CA MET A 580 -40.51 2.97 20.50
C MET A 580 -40.92 4.42 20.77
N PRO A 581 -39.95 5.30 21.12
CA PRO A 581 -40.25 6.69 21.45
C PRO A 581 -40.87 7.39 20.25
N THR A 582 -41.91 8.19 20.50
CA THR A 582 -42.52 8.98 19.44
C THR A 582 -41.56 10.08 18.97
N ARG A 583 -41.86 10.71 17.83
CA ARG A 583 -41.13 11.90 17.39
C ARG A 583 -41.21 13.06 18.40
N GLY A 584 -42.21 13.06 19.30
CA GLY A 584 -42.27 13.94 20.46
C GLY A 584 -41.23 13.59 21.53
N ASP A 585 -41.19 12.34 21.99
CA ASP A 585 -40.21 11.88 22.99
C ASP A 585 -38.76 12.05 22.50
N MET A 586 -38.52 11.82 21.20
CA MET A 586 -37.23 12.07 20.57
C MET A 586 -36.89 13.57 20.50
N GLN A 587 -37.87 14.45 20.28
CA GLN A 587 -37.67 15.90 20.31
C GLN A 587 -37.36 16.36 21.74
N ASP A 588 -38.13 15.92 22.74
CA ASP A 588 -37.90 16.22 24.16
C ASP A 588 -36.51 15.73 24.62
N ALA A 589 -36.06 14.57 24.14
CA ALA A 589 -34.72 14.05 24.42
C ALA A 589 -33.60 14.86 23.75
N ILE A 590 -33.83 15.37 22.52
CA ILE A 590 -32.91 16.27 21.82
C ILE A 590 -32.85 17.65 22.51
N ASP A 591 -33.99 18.20 22.93
CA ASP A 591 -34.06 19.48 23.64
C ASP A 591 -33.45 19.37 25.04
N PHE A 592 -33.64 18.25 25.73
CA PHE A 592 -32.90 17.93 26.95
C PHE A 592 -31.38 17.87 26.69
N ALA A 593 -30.94 17.21 25.62
CA ALA A 593 -29.52 17.13 25.24
C ALA A 593 -28.92 18.45 24.72
N LEU A 594 -29.75 19.40 24.28
CA LEU A 594 -29.36 20.77 23.91
C LEU A 594 -29.26 21.70 25.12
N ASN A 595 -30.14 21.55 26.11
CA ASN A 595 -30.19 22.39 27.31
C ASN A 595 -29.36 21.86 28.50
N SER A 596 -28.88 20.62 28.44
CA SER A 596 -28.02 20.01 29.48
C SER A 596 -26.70 20.77 29.65
N GLN A 597 -26.43 21.30 30.84
CA GLN A 597 -25.19 22.01 31.12
C GLN A 597 -23.98 21.09 31.21
N VAL A 598 -22.88 21.48 30.56
CA VAL A 598 -21.60 20.77 30.62
C VAL A 598 -20.98 20.89 32.01
N THR A 599 -21.03 19.80 32.78
CA THR A 599 -20.47 19.71 34.15
C THR A 599 -18.94 19.63 34.19
N VAL A 600 -18.30 19.12 33.13
CA VAL A 600 -16.83 19.06 32.99
C VAL A 600 -16.41 19.77 31.70
N LYS A 601 -16.09 21.06 31.81
CA LYS A 601 -15.58 21.84 30.67
C LYS A 601 -14.12 21.46 30.42
N HIS A 602 -13.85 20.81 29.28
CA HIS A 602 -12.50 20.40 28.92
C HIS A 602 -11.92 21.38 27.90
N GLU A 603 -10.93 22.18 28.31
CA GLU A 603 -10.26 23.06 27.34
C GLU A 603 -9.54 22.24 26.26
N LEU A 604 -10.02 22.35 25.02
CA LEU A 604 -9.12 22.27 23.88
C LEU A 604 -8.21 23.49 23.86
N SER A 605 -7.12 23.39 24.61
CA SER A 605 -5.89 24.12 24.34
C SER A 605 -5.20 23.49 23.12
N PHE A 606 -5.74 23.74 21.92
CA PHE A 606 -4.97 23.66 20.67
C PHE A 606 -4.05 24.88 20.60
N GLY A 607 -3.13 24.95 21.56
CA GLY A 607 -2.52 26.18 22.06
C GLY A 607 -2.28 27.27 21.01
N LYS A 608 -3.01 28.39 21.16
CA LYS A 608 -2.61 29.72 20.69
C LYS A 608 -2.16 30.72 21.77
N ASP A 609 -2.35 30.41 23.05
CA ASP A 609 -1.18 30.44 23.93
C ASP A 609 -0.14 29.46 23.36
N ASN A 610 1.16 29.62 23.59
CA ASN A 610 2.13 28.73 22.93
C ASN A 610 2.68 27.59 23.83
N PRO A 611 1.89 26.86 24.67
CA PRO A 611 2.45 25.86 25.57
C PRO A 611 2.92 24.61 24.83
N GLN A 612 2.59 24.41 23.54
CA GLN A 612 3.24 23.38 22.73
C GLN A 612 4.68 23.77 22.35
N LEU A 613 4.98 25.05 22.14
CA LEU A 613 6.36 25.51 21.96
C LEU A 613 7.07 25.60 23.32
N ALA A 614 6.42 26.10 24.37
CA ALA A 614 6.96 26.09 25.75
C ALA A 614 7.30 24.67 26.25
N LYS A 615 6.42 23.68 26.01
CA LYS A 615 6.69 22.26 26.32
C LYS A 615 7.75 21.62 25.41
N LYS A 616 8.21 22.31 24.35
CA LYS A 616 9.37 21.95 23.52
C LYS A 616 10.64 22.76 23.86
N LEU A 617 10.53 23.87 24.60
CA LEU A 617 11.71 24.62 25.07
C LEU A 617 12.45 23.78 26.13
N ALA A 618 13.77 23.70 25.96
CA ALA A 618 14.66 23.02 26.88
C ALA A 618 15.30 23.98 27.90
N TYR A 619 15.55 25.23 27.49
CA TYR A 619 16.16 26.28 28.31
C TYR A 619 15.87 27.67 27.72
N PHE A 620 16.29 28.72 28.44
CA PHE A 620 16.51 30.07 27.93
C PHE A 620 17.98 30.47 28.10
N SER A 621 18.48 31.34 27.22
CA SER A 621 19.91 31.69 27.20
C SER A 621 20.20 33.07 26.61
N ILE A 622 21.31 33.68 27.05
CA ILE A 622 21.96 34.80 26.35
C ILE A 622 22.89 34.21 25.30
N SER A 623 22.68 34.51 24.02
CA SER A 623 23.59 34.18 22.92
C SER A 623 24.69 35.23 22.81
N VAL A 624 25.96 34.81 22.80
CA VAL A 624 27.12 35.71 22.83
C VAL A 624 27.92 35.60 21.52
N PRO A 625 28.37 36.72 20.91
CA PRO A 625 29.14 36.69 19.67
C PRO A 625 30.42 35.85 19.75
N LYS A 626 30.61 34.95 18.78
CA LYS A 626 31.76 34.01 18.78
C LYS A 626 33.11 34.72 18.73
N ALA A 627 33.22 35.78 17.93
CA ALA A 627 34.47 36.51 17.72
C ALA A 627 35.06 37.11 19.02
N GLU A 628 34.24 37.66 19.91
CA GLU A 628 34.72 38.22 21.18
C GLU A 628 35.20 37.12 22.15
N ILE A 629 34.50 35.98 22.19
CA ILE A 629 34.93 34.84 23.03
C ILE A 629 36.22 34.20 22.48
N ASP A 630 36.34 34.02 21.16
CA ASP A 630 37.55 33.50 20.51
C ASP A 630 38.77 34.41 20.78
N LYS A 631 38.57 35.73 20.69
CA LYS A 631 39.58 36.76 20.97
C LYS A 631 40.03 36.73 22.43
N VAL A 632 39.10 36.67 23.38
CA VAL A 632 39.44 36.56 24.81
C VAL A 632 40.16 35.25 25.12
N LEU A 633 39.79 34.14 24.48
CA LEU A 633 40.53 32.87 24.60
C LEU A 633 41.95 32.97 24.02
N ALA A 634 42.13 33.67 22.90
CA ALA A 634 43.46 33.93 22.35
C ALA A 634 44.32 34.76 23.32
N ASP A 635 43.78 35.86 23.86
CA ASP A 635 44.48 36.74 24.79
C ASP A 635 44.86 36.02 26.10
N VAL A 636 43.95 35.23 26.68
CA VAL A 636 44.18 34.47 27.93
C VAL A 636 45.28 33.40 27.79
N PHE A 637 45.41 32.78 26.62
CA PHE A 637 46.42 31.75 26.35
C PHE A 637 47.67 32.22 25.59
N ALA A 638 47.75 33.49 25.17
CA ALA A 638 48.88 34.04 24.40
C ALA A 638 50.26 33.88 25.07
N HIS A 639 50.29 33.82 26.40
CA HIS A 639 51.49 33.63 27.22
C HIS A 639 51.33 32.50 28.25
N ALA A 640 50.51 31.49 27.96
CA ALA A 640 50.35 30.32 28.83
C ALA A 640 51.43 29.25 28.55
N SER A 641 51.83 28.51 29.58
CA SER A 641 52.73 27.37 29.43
C SER A 641 52.06 26.20 28.68
N PRO A 642 52.84 25.25 28.13
CA PRO A 642 52.30 24.08 27.44
C PRO A 642 51.39 23.19 28.32
N GLU A 643 51.57 23.19 29.65
CA GLU A 643 50.68 22.47 30.57
C GLU A 643 49.34 23.19 30.76
N GLU A 644 49.35 24.49 31.03
CA GLU A 644 48.13 25.29 31.19
C GLU A 644 47.31 25.31 29.88
N ALA A 645 47.98 25.49 28.74
CA ALA A 645 47.36 25.55 27.42
C ALA A 645 46.93 24.17 26.87
N ARG A 646 47.15 23.07 27.62
CA ARG A 646 46.91 21.68 27.16
C ARG A 646 45.47 21.44 26.70
N LEU A 647 44.48 21.73 27.53
CA LEU A 647 43.07 21.53 27.15
C LEU A 647 42.66 22.51 26.04
N TYR A 648 43.05 23.78 26.11
CA TYR A 648 42.70 24.76 25.06
C TYR A 648 43.25 24.33 23.68
N THR A 649 44.50 23.88 23.63
CA THR A 649 45.15 23.36 22.42
C THR A 649 44.44 22.12 21.90
N HIS A 650 44.10 21.16 22.77
CA HIS A 650 43.30 19.98 22.41
C HIS A 650 41.92 20.37 21.86
N LEU A 651 41.18 21.27 22.54
CA LEU A 651 39.87 21.74 22.09
C LEU A 651 39.93 22.44 20.73
N ARG A 652 40.99 23.23 20.47
CA ARG A 652 41.21 23.90 19.19
C ARG A 652 41.56 22.91 18.07
N GLN A 653 42.53 22.01 18.31
CA GLN A 653 42.97 21.01 17.31
C GLN A 653 41.87 20.02 16.95
N SER A 654 41.05 19.61 17.93
CA SER A 654 39.96 18.64 17.72
C SER A 654 38.62 19.27 17.34
N GLN A 655 38.58 20.59 17.12
CA GLN A 655 37.36 21.38 16.82
C GLN A 655 36.22 21.18 17.82
N ARG A 656 36.56 21.19 19.13
CA ARG A 656 35.64 20.99 20.27
C ARG A 656 35.30 22.26 21.05
N ILE A 657 35.87 23.40 20.66
CA ILE A 657 35.37 24.72 21.06
C ILE A 657 33.95 24.88 20.47
N GLN A 658 32.99 25.39 21.25
CA GLN A 658 31.60 25.50 20.81
C GLN A 658 31.45 26.41 19.58
N ALA A 659 30.63 25.97 18.62
CA ALA A 659 30.34 26.75 17.41
C ALA A 659 29.44 27.98 17.68
N GLN A 660 28.72 27.98 18.81
CA GLN A 660 27.91 29.10 19.30
C GLN A 660 28.01 29.14 20.83
N PHE A 661 28.43 30.27 21.39
CA PHE A 661 28.53 30.44 22.84
C PHE A 661 27.24 31.03 23.42
N HIS A 662 26.87 30.55 24.60
CA HIS A 662 25.69 31.02 25.30
C HIS A 662 25.85 30.92 26.82
N VAL A 663 25.24 31.87 27.53
CA VAL A 663 24.99 31.80 28.97
C VAL A 663 23.65 31.12 29.16
N THR A 664 23.58 30.00 29.88
CA THR A 664 22.29 29.41 30.26
C THR A 664 21.67 30.23 31.38
N LEU A 665 20.47 30.76 31.13
CA LEU A 665 19.71 31.50 32.13
C LEU A 665 18.93 30.51 32.99
N ILE A 666 18.00 29.75 32.40
CA ILE A 666 17.28 28.70 33.12
C ILE A 666 17.05 27.49 32.20
N HIS A 667 17.33 26.28 32.71
CA HIS A 667 17.04 25.01 32.03
C HIS A 667 15.80 24.36 32.63
N ARG A 668 15.03 23.64 31.81
CA ARG A 668 13.74 23.02 32.21
C ARG A 668 13.86 22.06 33.40
N ALA A 669 15.03 21.46 33.60
CA ALA A 669 15.30 20.61 34.77
C ALA A 669 15.32 21.38 36.10
N SER A 670 15.54 22.70 36.08
CA SER A 670 15.64 23.55 37.27
C SER A 670 14.29 24.18 37.68
N ILE A 671 13.20 23.91 36.95
CA ILE A 671 11.88 24.50 37.20
C ILE A 671 11.38 24.23 38.62
N SER A 672 11.63 23.04 39.18
CA SER A 672 11.19 22.65 40.53
C SER A 672 11.65 23.61 41.63
N ASN A 673 12.75 24.33 41.40
CA ASN A 673 13.36 25.23 42.38
C ASN A 673 13.23 26.71 41.97
N HIS A 674 12.82 26.99 40.73
CA HIS A 674 12.83 28.33 40.11
C HIS A 674 11.60 28.57 39.23
N GLN A 675 10.42 28.06 39.61
CA GLN A 675 9.21 28.09 38.80
C GLN A 675 8.82 29.51 38.35
N ASN A 676 8.77 30.48 39.28
CA ASN A 676 8.43 31.88 38.99
C ASN A 676 9.39 32.51 37.95
N MET A 677 10.67 32.11 37.95
CA MET A 677 11.66 32.58 36.97
C MET A 677 11.35 31.98 35.59
N TRP A 678 11.05 30.67 35.52
CA TRP A 678 10.66 30.02 34.26
C TRP A 678 9.40 30.65 33.66
N GLU A 679 8.38 30.91 34.49
CA GLU A 679 7.14 31.57 34.07
C GLU A 679 7.38 32.99 33.55
N SER A 680 8.25 33.77 34.20
CA SER A 680 8.67 35.10 33.70
C SER A 680 9.32 35.02 32.31
N TYR A 681 10.24 34.07 32.08
CA TYR A 681 10.85 33.87 30.76
C TYR A 681 9.87 33.38 29.68
N ILE A 682 8.88 32.55 30.05
CA ILE A 682 7.79 32.14 29.16
C ILE A 682 6.91 33.34 28.79
N ASN A 683 6.57 34.22 29.73
CA ASN A 683 5.74 35.39 29.49
C ASN A 683 6.43 36.39 28.56
N ALA A 684 7.72 36.68 28.77
CA ALA A 684 8.51 37.50 27.85
C ALA A 684 8.56 36.90 26.42
N PHE A 685 8.66 35.58 26.30
CA PHE A 685 8.62 34.89 25.01
C PHE A 685 7.25 34.95 24.33
N MET A 686 6.16 34.83 25.08
CA MET A 686 4.79 35.02 24.57
C MET A 686 4.58 36.43 24.03
N GLN A 687 5.06 37.45 24.74
CA GLN A 687 4.97 38.86 24.32
C GLN A 687 5.86 39.18 23.10
N ALA A 688 7.05 38.57 23.00
CA ALA A 688 7.90 38.69 21.82
C ALA A 688 7.31 37.98 20.58
N LEU A 689 6.50 36.93 20.79
CA LEU A 689 5.78 36.21 19.72
C LEU A 689 4.55 36.98 19.22
N SER A 690 3.78 37.64 20.08
CA SER A 690 2.58 38.40 19.66
C SER A 690 2.92 39.58 18.74
N ASN A 691 4.14 40.09 18.84
CA ASN A 691 4.62 41.25 18.09
C ASN A 691 5.35 40.86 16.78
N ALA A 692 5.50 39.56 16.50
CA ALA A 692 6.16 39.05 15.30
C ALA A 692 5.16 38.81 14.15
N ASN A 693 5.52 39.18 12.92
CA ASN A 693 4.62 39.07 11.77
C ASN A 693 4.58 37.63 11.23
N LEU A 694 3.54 36.87 11.63
CA LEU A 694 3.40 35.41 11.46
C LEU A 694 3.26 34.90 10.00
N ALA A 695 3.38 35.77 8.99
CA ALA A 695 3.30 35.38 7.59
C ALA A 695 4.56 34.66 7.07
N ASP A 696 5.74 35.00 7.59
CA ASP A 696 7.02 34.44 7.12
C ASP A 696 7.48 33.24 7.97
N LYS A 697 7.57 32.07 7.33
CA LYS A 697 8.02 30.81 7.95
C LYS A 697 9.55 30.68 8.03
N ALA A 698 10.32 31.61 7.45
CA ALA A 698 11.78 31.66 7.51
C ALA A 698 12.33 32.55 8.65
N ALA A 699 11.47 33.29 9.35
CA ALA A 699 11.87 34.26 10.37
C ALA A 699 12.74 33.65 11.50
N PRO A 700 13.74 34.39 12.02
CA PRO A 700 14.53 33.96 13.17
C PRO A 700 13.68 33.86 14.44
N ALA A 701 14.12 33.05 15.40
CA ALA A 701 13.48 32.97 16.72
C ALA A 701 13.54 34.35 17.41
N PRO A 702 12.44 34.84 18.00
CA PRO A 702 12.36 36.20 18.50
C PRO A 702 13.34 36.44 19.66
N VAL A 703 13.98 37.61 19.63
CA VAL A 703 14.83 38.10 20.71
C VAL A 703 13.94 38.69 21.79
N LEU A 704 14.14 38.28 23.04
CA LEU A 704 13.36 38.73 24.19
C LEU A 704 13.85 40.07 24.74
N GLY A 705 15.14 40.33 24.57
CA GLY A 705 15.83 41.53 25.03
C GLY A 705 17.34 41.41 24.85
N LEU A 706 18.06 42.46 25.23
CA LEU A 706 19.52 42.47 25.26
C LEU A 706 20.02 42.22 26.69
N ALA A 707 21.20 41.62 26.80
CA ALA A 707 21.87 41.42 28.09
C ALA A 707 23.37 41.75 27.98
N ARG A 708 23.95 42.24 29.07
CA ARG A 708 25.39 42.58 29.16
C ARG A 708 26.09 41.51 29.98
N VAL A 709 27.04 40.80 29.37
CA VAL A 709 27.74 39.67 29.99
C VAL A 709 29.19 40.05 30.22
N LYS A 710 29.57 40.24 31.49
CA LYS A 710 30.95 40.47 31.90
C LYS A 710 31.67 39.14 32.06
N LEU A 711 32.74 38.90 31.32
CA LEU A 711 33.63 37.75 31.54
C LEU A 711 34.55 38.07 32.73
N GLU A 712 34.58 37.22 33.76
CA GLU A 712 35.38 37.50 34.97
C GLU A 712 36.60 36.58 35.08
N ARG A 713 36.41 35.26 34.95
CA ARG A 713 37.47 34.25 35.10
C ARG A 713 37.25 33.07 34.15
N LEU A 714 38.32 32.45 33.66
CA LEU A 714 38.28 31.17 32.94
C LEU A 714 38.69 30.04 33.90
N VAL A 715 37.93 28.94 33.92
CA VAL A 715 38.17 27.77 34.79
C VAL A 715 38.10 26.48 33.95
N TRP A 716 39.03 25.55 34.18
CA TRP A 716 39.05 24.26 33.47
C TRP A 716 39.72 23.13 34.25
N ASP A 717 39.36 21.89 33.94
CA ASP A 717 40.13 20.69 34.30
C ASP A 717 40.62 19.96 33.02
N ASP A 718 40.99 18.68 33.09
CA ASP A 718 41.34 17.90 31.89
C ASP A 718 40.10 17.49 31.04
N HIS A 719 38.87 17.72 31.52
CA HIS A 719 37.62 17.30 30.87
C HIS A 719 36.85 18.46 30.23
N ILE A 720 36.74 19.61 30.88
CA ILE A 720 35.86 20.71 30.45
C ILE A 720 36.42 22.09 30.79
N MET A 721 36.07 23.08 29.98
CA MET A 721 36.50 24.48 30.12
C MET A 721 35.29 25.41 30.06
N ALA A 722 35.20 26.37 30.99
CA ALA A 722 34.11 27.34 31.07
C ALA A 722 34.58 28.72 31.59
N PHE A 723 34.00 29.80 31.07
CA PHE A 723 34.13 31.13 31.67
C PHE A 723 33.09 31.28 32.78
N VAL A 724 33.51 31.75 33.95
CA VAL A 724 32.64 32.37 34.96
C VAL A 724 32.29 33.77 34.47
N VAL A 725 30.99 34.09 34.44
CA VAL A 725 30.49 35.34 33.88
C VAL A 725 29.41 35.96 34.77
N ARG A 726 29.31 37.29 34.75
CA ARG A 726 28.28 38.04 35.46
C ARG A 726 27.35 38.71 34.47
N VAL A 727 26.05 38.46 34.59
CA VAL A 727 25.04 39.25 33.86
C VAL A 727 24.88 40.58 34.58
N LEU A 728 25.05 41.66 33.85
CA LEU A 728 24.88 43.04 34.32
C LEU A 728 23.57 43.61 33.80
N PRO A 729 22.96 44.59 34.51
CA PRO A 729 21.81 45.32 34.00
C PRO A 729 22.11 46.02 32.67
N THR A 730 21.09 46.09 31.81
CA THR A 730 21.08 46.94 30.61
C THR A 730 21.12 48.42 31.00
N GLU A 731 21.31 49.28 30.00
CA GLU A 731 21.20 50.74 30.16
C GLU A 731 19.75 51.20 30.45
N THR A 732 18.76 50.33 30.18
CA THR A 732 17.35 50.51 30.59
C THR A 732 17.03 49.95 31.99
N GLY A 733 18.01 49.41 32.71
CA GLY A 733 17.84 48.85 34.06
C GLY A 733 17.31 47.41 34.11
N GLU A 734 17.08 46.77 32.96
CA GLU A 734 16.61 45.39 32.86
C GLU A 734 17.73 44.39 33.23
N LEU A 735 17.40 43.35 34.00
CA LEU A 735 18.34 42.32 34.44
C LEU A 735 17.76 40.93 34.17
N TRP A 736 18.59 40.07 33.58
CA TRP A 736 18.24 38.70 33.19
C TRP A 736 18.92 37.68 34.12
N PRO A 737 18.27 37.21 35.19
CA PRO A 737 18.89 36.33 36.19
C PRO A 737 19.10 34.90 35.68
N SER A 738 20.15 34.24 36.18
CA SER A 738 20.37 32.81 35.96
C SER A 738 19.88 31.99 37.17
N ALA A 739 19.40 30.78 36.90
CA ALA A 739 19.12 29.73 37.87
C ALA A 739 20.37 28.86 38.17
N ASN A 740 21.49 29.07 37.48
CA ASN A 740 22.75 28.41 37.79
C ASN A 740 23.47 29.21 38.88
N ALA A 741 23.80 28.58 40.02
CA ALA A 741 24.49 29.22 41.15
C ALA A 741 25.75 29.99 40.72
N ILE A 742 26.56 29.38 39.86
CA ILE A 742 27.65 30.05 39.14
C ILE A 742 27.23 30.21 37.67
N THR A 743 26.98 31.45 37.27
CA THR A 743 26.62 31.80 35.90
C THR A 743 27.85 31.70 35.00
N HIS A 744 27.73 31.02 33.85
CA HIS A 744 28.90 30.63 33.05
C HIS A 744 28.61 30.45 31.55
N ILE A 745 29.67 30.47 30.75
CA ILE A 745 29.69 30.05 29.33
C ILE A 745 30.59 28.82 29.20
N THR A 746 30.08 27.71 28.68
CA THR A 746 30.92 26.54 28.39
C THR A 746 31.71 26.75 27.10
N VAL A 747 33.04 26.67 27.17
CA VAL A 747 33.94 26.87 26.02
C VAL A 747 34.03 25.62 25.16
N GLY A 748 34.17 24.44 25.78
CA GLY A 748 34.32 23.17 25.06
C GLY A 748 34.52 21.98 25.99
N THR A 749 34.32 20.76 25.46
CA THR A 749 34.41 19.48 26.18
C THR A 749 35.47 18.58 25.55
N ALA A 750 36.35 17.98 26.35
CA ALA A 750 37.50 17.21 25.86
C ALA A 750 37.13 15.95 25.04
N SER A 751 35.96 15.36 25.32
CA SER A 751 35.40 14.22 24.58
C SER A 751 33.88 14.32 24.43
N PRO A 752 33.23 13.55 23.54
CA PRO A 752 31.76 13.56 23.41
C PRO A 752 31.02 12.92 24.60
N LYS A 753 31.74 12.27 25.52
CA LYS A 753 31.17 11.65 26.72
C LYS A 753 30.95 12.68 27.83
N VAL A 754 31.85 13.66 27.91
CA VAL A 754 31.73 14.85 28.76
C VAL A 754 30.62 15.74 28.19
N LYS A 755 29.55 15.93 28.96
CA LYS A 755 28.40 16.75 28.58
C LYS A 755 28.60 18.19 29.04
N PRO A 756 28.21 19.22 28.26
CA PRO A 756 28.32 20.62 28.67
C PRO A 756 27.68 20.99 30.02
N LYS A 757 26.75 20.17 30.56
CA LYS A 757 26.22 20.35 31.92
C LYS A 757 27.30 20.28 33.01
N GLU A 758 28.38 19.51 32.77
CA GLU A 758 29.44 19.23 33.73
C GLU A 758 30.26 20.49 34.08
N SER A 759 30.07 21.60 33.35
CA SER A 759 30.57 22.92 33.73
C SER A 759 30.03 23.37 35.09
N ASN A 760 28.79 23.01 35.45
CA ASN A 760 28.25 23.25 36.80
C ASN A 760 29.01 22.42 37.86
N GLU A 761 29.33 21.17 37.54
CA GLU A 761 30.03 20.23 38.42
C GLU A 761 31.53 20.55 38.54
N LEU A 762 32.14 21.18 37.53
CA LEU A 762 33.46 21.81 37.61
C LEU A 762 33.42 23.05 38.52
N LEU A 763 32.52 23.99 38.23
CA LEU A 763 32.51 25.28 38.90
C LEU A 763 32.10 25.16 40.38
N ALA A 764 31.18 24.25 40.73
CA ALA A 764 30.85 23.97 42.12
C ALA A 764 32.02 23.34 42.91
N ARG A 765 32.83 22.47 42.29
CA ARG A 765 34.06 21.92 42.90
C ARG A 765 35.13 23.00 43.12
N TRP A 766 35.24 23.91 42.15
CA TRP A 766 36.15 25.06 42.18
C TRP A 766 35.80 26.03 43.31
N GLU A 767 34.54 26.47 43.39
CA GLU A 767 34.04 27.35 44.47
C GLU A 767 34.14 26.69 45.85
N ALA A 768 33.90 25.37 45.95
CA ALA A 768 34.04 24.61 47.18
C ALA A 768 35.50 24.22 47.54
N GLY A 769 36.50 24.62 46.74
CA GLY A 769 37.93 24.37 47.01
C GLY A 769 38.33 22.89 47.07
N GLN A 770 37.59 21.97 46.43
CA GLN A 770 37.77 20.53 46.60
C GLN A 770 38.95 19.97 45.79
N GLY A 771 40.14 19.98 46.39
CA GLY A 771 41.42 19.62 45.77
C GLY A 771 41.66 18.15 45.38
N SER A 772 40.64 17.37 45.04
CA SER A 772 40.79 15.98 44.57
C SER A 772 41.10 15.85 43.06
N VAL A 773 40.93 16.93 42.29
CA VAL A 773 41.23 17.01 40.85
C VAL A 773 41.97 18.32 40.59
N LYS A 774 43.00 18.31 39.73
CA LYS A 774 43.76 19.52 39.36
C LYS A 774 42.92 20.42 38.46
N THR A 775 42.18 21.33 39.08
CA THR A 775 41.49 22.44 38.41
C THR A 775 42.45 23.60 38.21
N TRP A 776 42.39 24.22 37.04
CA TRP A 776 43.12 25.43 36.67
C TRP A 776 42.17 26.61 36.58
N GLU A 777 42.66 27.80 36.88
CA GLU A 777 41.95 29.06 36.70
C GLU A 777 42.86 30.15 36.12
N LYS A 778 42.26 31.13 35.44
CA LYS A 778 42.96 32.33 34.96
C LYS A 778 42.01 33.51 34.85
N ASP A 779 42.39 34.64 35.43
CA ASP A 779 41.59 35.88 35.34
C ASP A 779 41.52 36.40 33.90
N VAL A 780 40.37 36.95 33.52
CA VAL A 780 40.17 37.49 32.17
C VAL A 780 40.71 38.91 32.08
N PRO A 781 41.73 39.20 31.24
CA PRO A 781 42.32 40.54 31.14
C PRO A 781 41.25 41.59 30.81
N ARG A 782 41.23 42.68 31.61
CA ARG A 782 40.27 43.80 31.51
C ARG A 782 38.79 43.43 31.70
N MET A 783 38.45 42.17 31.99
CA MET A 783 37.09 41.66 32.24
C MET A 783 36.01 42.23 31.29
N PRO A 784 36.09 41.97 29.97
CA PRO A 784 35.26 42.62 28.97
C PRO A 784 33.76 42.34 29.17
N VAL A 785 32.95 43.37 28.95
CA VAL A 785 31.49 43.31 28.96
C VAL A 785 31.00 43.18 27.52
N ILE A 786 30.51 41.99 27.17
CA ILE A 786 30.03 41.65 25.82
C ILE A 786 28.50 41.80 25.79
N GLN A 787 27.95 42.41 24.75
CA GLN A 787 26.51 42.41 24.52
C GLN A 787 26.05 41.06 23.92
N GLY A 788 24.89 40.57 24.36
CA GLY A 788 24.29 39.33 23.86
C GLY A 788 22.78 39.39 23.83
N GLU A 789 22.18 38.50 23.02
CA GLU A 789 20.74 38.43 22.78
C GLU A 789 20.08 37.36 23.66
N VAL A 790 19.05 37.73 24.42
CA VAL A 790 18.25 36.77 25.20
C VAL A 790 17.26 36.09 24.26
N LYS A 791 17.34 34.77 24.09
CA LYS A 791 16.44 34.02 23.20
C LYS A 791 16.31 32.52 23.53
N PRO A 792 15.21 31.87 23.14
CA PRO A 792 15.02 30.42 23.29
C PRO A 792 15.79 29.58 22.23
N PRO A 793 16.01 28.28 22.48
CA PRO A 793 16.66 27.36 21.55
C PRO A 793 15.81 27.10 20.29
N ARG A 794 16.48 27.05 19.13
CA ARG A 794 15.85 26.72 17.82
C ARG A 794 15.33 25.27 17.80
N THR A 795 14.02 25.10 17.74
CA THR A 795 13.37 23.77 17.64
C THR A 795 13.37 23.23 16.20
N ARG A 796 14.12 22.15 15.93
CA ARG A 796 13.86 21.26 14.79
C ARG A 796 12.63 20.39 15.11
N ASN A 797 11.53 20.57 14.39
CA ASN A 797 10.37 19.67 14.51
C ASN A 797 10.65 18.33 13.80
N ARG A 798 10.01 17.27 14.28
CA ARG A 798 10.11 15.89 13.79
C ARG A 798 8.69 15.44 13.40
N VAL A 799 8.48 15.11 12.13
CA VAL A 799 7.18 14.65 11.60
C VAL A 799 6.91 13.21 12.04
N VAL A 800 5.64 12.82 12.14
CA VAL A 800 5.23 11.44 12.43
C VAL A 800 4.65 10.84 11.17
N ASN A 801 5.24 9.75 10.66
CA ASN A 801 4.70 9.01 9.53
C ASN A 801 3.47 8.19 9.94
N ASP A 802 2.48 8.14 9.05
CA ASP A 802 1.48 7.08 8.98
C ASP A 802 1.54 6.52 7.54
N GLU A 803 1.53 5.20 7.38
CA GLU A 803 1.83 4.57 6.08
C GLU A 803 0.57 4.51 5.18
N ASN A 804 0.71 4.88 3.90
CA ASN A 804 -0.29 4.76 2.80
C ASN A 804 -1.30 5.92 2.59
N ALA A 805 -0.85 7.17 2.59
CA ALA A 805 -1.52 8.27 1.88
C ALA A 805 -0.51 8.99 0.96
N GLU A 806 -1.02 9.70 -0.07
CA GLU A 806 -0.25 10.56 -0.99
C GLU A 806 0.87 9.88 -1.80
N ALA A 807 0.46 9.10 -2.80
CA ALA A 807 0.92 9.42 -4.15
C ALA A 807 -0.11 10.39 -4.77
N VAL A 808 0.33 11.35 -5.58
CA VAL A 808 -0.45 12.53 -6.02
C VAL A 808 -0.78 13.52 -4.89
N VAL A 809 0.24 13.98 -4.17
CA VAL A 809 0.67 15.40 -4.13
C VAL A 809 2.16 15.42 -3.77
N ALA A 810 3.05 15.72 -4.72
CA ALA A 810 4.51 15.71 -4.48
C ALA A 810 5.26 16.95 -5.00
N ALA A 811 4.56 18.05 -5.28
CA ALA A 811 5.16 19.32 -5.71
C ALA A 811 5.43 20.25 -4.53
N SER A 812 6.64 20.23 -3.97
CA SER A 812 7.20 21.42 -3.32
C SER A 812 8.72 21.33 -3.19
N THR A 813 9.41 21.83 -4.21
CA THR A 813 10.77 22.41 -4.21
C THR A 813 11.73 21.96 -3.08
N ARG A 814 12.56 20.94 -3.36
CA ARG A 814 13.78 20.65 -2.57
C ARG A 814 14.80 21.79 -2.76
N LEU A 815 14.81 22.79 -1.87
CA LEU A 815 15.87 23.81 -1.81
C LEU A 815 17.21 23.18 -1.40
N THR A 816 18.10 22.95 -2.37
CA THR A 816 19.44 22.38 -2.13
C THR A 816 20.45 23.45 -1.71
N ARG A 817 21.45 23.04 -0.92
CA ARG A 817 22.40 23.93 -0.22
C ARG A 817 23.48 24.55 -1.13
N ALA A 818 23.37 24.41 -2.45
CA ALA A 818 24.41 24.77 -3.41
C ALA A 818 24.39 26.24 -3.89
N LYS A 819 23.29 26.98 -3.68
CA LYS A 819 23.10 28.36 -4.17
C LYS A 819 23.43 29.47 -3.16
N ALA A 820 24.27 29.17 -2.15
CA ALA A 820 24.69 30.12 -1.10
C ALA A 820 26.14 30.63 -1.25
N THR A 821 26.83 30.29 -2.35
CA THR A 821 28.26 30.60 -2.58
C THR A 821 28.54 31.13 -4.00
N ILE A 822 27.56 31.80 -4.61
CA ILE A 822 27.74 32.57 -5.85
C ILE A 822 27.18 33.98 -5.63
N LEU A 823 27.79 34.72 -4.69
CA LEU A 823 27.55 36.16 -4.50
C LEU A 823 28.66 36.85 -3.67
N GLU A 824 29.90 36.41 -3.82
CA GLU A 824 31.13 37.13 -3.44
C GLU A 824 32.28 36.47 -4.22
N GLY A 825 33.29 37.23 -4.67
CA GLY A 825 34.30 36.70 -5.58
C GLY A 825 35.66 37.39 -5.48
N GLY A 826 36.69 36.72 -6.04
CA GLY A 826 38.00 37.33 -6.30
C GLY A 826 39.22 36.57 -5.76
N SER A 827 40.21 36.40 -6.64
CA SER A 827 41.66 36.36 -6.35
C SER A 827 42.33 35.08 -5.79
N GLN A 828 42.76 34.23 -6.74
CA GLN A 828 44.09 33.58 -6.92
C GLN A 828 45.06 33.33 -5.72
N VAL A 829 45.74 32.16 -5.70
CA VAL A 829 47.19 31.98 -6.05
C VAL A 829 47.77 30.56 -5.65
N SER A 830 48.44 29.91 -6.62
CA SER A 830 49.52 28.88 -6.61
C SER A 830 49.59 27.61 -5.67
N ALA A 831 49.56 26.43 -6.31
CA ALA A 831 50.68 25.47 -6.55
C ALA A 831 51.30 24.48 -5.49
N MET A 832 51.41 23.21 -5.94
CA MET A 832 52.56 22.25 -5.87
C MET A 832 52.97 21.43 -4.61
N ALA A 833 52.54 20.16 -4.60
CA ALA A 833 53.37 18.93 -4.79
C ALA A 833 54.36 18.33 -3.73
N LYS A 834 54.03 17.05 -3.38
CA LYS A 834 54.89 15.84 -3.19
C LYS A 834 55.63 15.51 -1.85
N LYS A 835 55.44 14.22 -1.49
CA LYS A 835 56.00 13.30 -0.45
C LYS A 835 57.52 13.00 -0.63
N PRO A 836 58.30 12.42 0.35
CA PRO A 836 58.13 11.01 0.82
C PRO A 836 58.63 10.55 2.24
N LEU A 837 58.24 9.30 2.62
CA LEU A 837 58.93 8.15 3.31
C LEU A 837 60.13 8.40 4.28
N GLN A 838 60.47 7.62 5.34
CA GLN A 838 60.28 6.24 5.89
C GLN A 838 60.71 6.28 7.41
N ALA A 839 60.74 5.29 8.33
CA ALA A 839 60.13 3.99 8.65
C ALA A 839 61.11 3.14 9.54
N ARG A 840 60.76 2.76 10.79
CA ARG A 840 61.34 1.67 11.66
C ARG A 840 60.56 1.63 13.00
N LYS A 841 60.14 0.54 13.67
CA LYS A 841 60.66 -0.82 14.05
C LYS A 841 61.69 -0.80 15.21
N ALA A 842 61.61 -1.67 16.26
CA ALA A 842 60.68 -2.77 16.59
C ALA A 842 60.75 -3.30 18.05
N ASN A 843 59.74 -4.09 18.48
CA ASN A 843 59.72 -5.20 19.49
C ASN A 843 60.06 -4.88 20.98
N THR A 844 59.71 -5.68 22.02
CA THR A 844 59.37 -7.13 22.17
C THR A 844 58.26 -7.32 23.26
N SER A 845 57.24 -8.19 23.09
CA SER A 845 57.03 -9.53 23.74
C SER A 845 57.04 -9.57 25.29
N THR A 846 56.20 -10.27 26.06
CA THR A 846 55.30 -11.47 25.94
C THR A 846 54.19 -11.38 27.03
N LEU A 847 53.19 -12.26 27.27
CA LEU A 847 52.34 -13.25 26.54
C LEU A 847 51.15 -13.65 27.46
N THR A 848 49.97 -14.01 26.93
CA THR A 848 49.12 -15.17 27.38
C THR A 848 47.79 -15.28 26.60
N GLY A 849 47.55 -16.46 25.99
CA GLY A 849 46.24 -17.15 25.90
C GLY A 849 45.00 -16.49 25.26
N PRO A 850 44.51 -16.96 24.10
CA PRO A 850 43.28 -16.43 23.47
C PRO A 850 42.01 -17.29 23.71
N GLN A 851 40.84 -16.65 23.77
CA GLN A 851 39.56 -17.28 23.44
C GLN A 851 39.05 -16.76 22.09
N ARG A 852 38.96 -17.64 21.08
CA ARG A 852 38.34 -17.33 19.77
C ARG A 852 36.81 -17.43 19.88
N ARG A 853 36.10 -16.38 19.50
CA ARG A 853 34.66 -16.48 19.13
C ARG A 853 34.56 -16.99 17.69
N LYS A 854 33.46 -17.69 17.35
CA LYS A 854 33.19 -18.14 15.98
C LYS A 854 32.57 -17.00 15.16
N ALA A 855 32.94 -16.93 13.88
CA ALA A 855 32.23 -16.12 12.88
C ALA A 855 30.96 -16.83 12.38
N LEU A 856 30.17 -16.14 11.56
CA LEU A 856 28.81 -16.51 11.18
C LEU A 856 28.67 -17.94 10.60
N GLY A 857 27.59 -18.62 10.98
CA GLY A 857 27.09 -19.84 10.37
C GLY A 857 25.65 -20.12 10.85
N ASP A 858 24.75 -20.32 9.89
CA ASP A 858 23.36 -20.80 9.98
C ASP A 858 22.48 -20.32 11.15
N VAL A 859 21.63 -19.32 10.89
CA VAL A 859 20.45 -18.98 11.69
C VAL A 859 19.15 -19.24 10.90
N THR A 860 18.80 -20.51 10.71
CA THR A 860 17.48 -20.91 10.21
C THR A 860 16.50 -21.07 11.38
N ASN A 861 15.54 -20.14 11.49
CA ASN A 861 14.55 -20.15 12.57
C ASN A 861 13.50 -21.27 12.39
N ALA A 862 13.70 -22.37 13.11
CA ALA A 862 12.71 -23.43 13.27
C ALA A 862 12.25 -23.52 14.74
N SER A 863 11.08 -22.95 15.05
CA SER A 863 10.55 -22.89 16.41
C SER A 863 9.68 -24.11 16.77
N LYS A 864 10.10 -24.84 17.80
CA LYS A 864 9.20 -25.55 18.71
C LYS A 864 9.58 -25.18 20.15
N GLY A 865 8.58 -24.88 20.96
CA GLY A 865 8.79 -24.29 22.29
C GLY A 865 9.04 -25.32 23.39
N ALA A 866 9.34 -24.78 24.56
CA ALA A 866 9.23 -25.49 25.84
C ALA A 866 8.77 -24.47 26.90
N ASP A 867 7.53 -24.62 27.36
CA ASP A 867 7.27 -24.38 28.78
C ASP A 867 7.99 -25.47 29.58
N VAL A 868 8.44 -25.15 30.79
CA VAL A 868 8.14 -25.93 32.02
C VAL A 868 8.71 -25.18 33.24
N VAL A 869 8.03 -25.37 34.36
CA VAL A 869 8.27 -24.73 35.66
C VAL A 869 9.50 -25.33 36.38
N GLN A 870 9.90 -24.67 37.47
CA GLN A 870 10.81 -25.12 38.52
C GLN A 870 10.74 -26.64 38.80
N ASP A 871 11.87 -27.30 39.10
CA ASP A 871 12.31 -27.44 40.50
C ASP A 871 13.79 -27.90 40.61
N ALA A 872 14.27 -28.16 41.83
CA ALA A 872 15.69 -28.22 42.18
C ALA A 872 16.21 -29.58 42.69
N LYS A 873 17.56 -29.67 42.73
CA LYS A 873 18.40 -30.57 43.55
C LYS A 873 18.55 -32.07 43.18
N LYS A 874 19.70 -32.34 42.54
CA LYS A 874 20.90 -33.01 43.15
C LYS A 874 20.97 -34.56 43.23
N ALA A 875 22.05 -35.08 42.62
CA ALA A 875 22.77 -36.36 42.90
C ALA A 875 22.11 -37.71 42.50
N ALA A 876 22.85 -38.82 42.30
CA ALA A 876 24.23 -39.01 41.82
C ALA A 876 24.54 -40.50 41.49
N GLY A 877 25.21 -40.77 40.35
CA GLY A 877 25.94 -42.03 40.04
C GLY A 877 25.11 -43.33 39.86
N ALA A 878 25.70 -44.50 39.55
CA ALA A 878 26.91 -44.79 38.76
C ALA A 878 27.07 -46.32 38.46
N LYS A 879 27.46 -46.67 37.22
CA LYS A 879 28.25 -47.86 36.79
C LYS A 879 27.79 -49.32 37.07
N ALA A 880 27.34 -49.97 35.98
CA ALA A 880 28.03 -51.07 35.24
C ALA A 880 28.10 -52.55 35.72
N GLY A 881 27.55 -53.45 34.87
CA GLY A 881 28.07 -54.81 34.55
C GLY A 881 27.67 -55.98 35.47
N ALA A 882 27.79 -57.27 35.06
CA ALA A 882 27.92 -57.90 33.73
C ALA A 882 27.76 -59.45 33.83
N ALA A 883 27.43 -60.13 32.70
CA ALA A 883 27.54 -61.60 32.45
C ALA A 883 26.59 -62.56 33.23
N ALA A 884 26.27 -63.80 32.79
CA ALA A 884 26.22 -64.42 31.43
C ALA A 884 25.56 -65.85 31.49
N LYS A 885 25.29 -66.45 30.30
CA LYS A 885 24.90 -67.86 30.02
C LYS A 885 23.42 -68.26 30.31
N SER A 886 22.78 -69.18 29.57
CA SER A 886 23.01 -69.76 28.22
C SER A 886 21.87 -70.73 27.80
N GLN A 887 21.52 -70.80 26.51
CA GLN A 887 21.34 -72.01 25.63
C GLN A 887 20.68 -71.58 24.28
N PRO A 888 20.78 -72.35 23.16
CA PRO A 888 21.01 -71.73 21.83
C PRO A 888 20.04 -72.13 20.68
N VAL A 889 20.51 -71.91 19.42
CA VAL A 889 19.90 -72.11 18.08
C VAL A 889 19.07 -70.90 17.60
N GLY A 890 19.44 -70.11 16.58
CA GLY A 890 20.69 -70.03 15.77
C GLY A 890 20.48 -70.34 14.28
N GLY A 891 20.80 -69.50 13.28
CA GLY A 891 21.18 -68.07 13.31
C GLY A 891 22.48 -67.73 12.55
N VAL A 892 22.40 -66.95 11.45
CA VAL A 892 23.54 -66.31 10.73
C VAL A 892 23.13 -64.91 10.23
N GLN A 893 24.08 -63.97 10.13
CA GLN A 893 23.87 -62.54 9.82
C GLN A 893 24.63 -62.09 8.55
N LYS A 894 24.24 -60.97 7.93
CA LYS A 894 25.17 -59.82 7.69
C LYS A 894 24.51 -58.52 7.25
N LEU A 895 25.23 -57.41 7.44
CA LEU A 895 24.98 -56.08 6.86
C LEU A 895 25.84 -55.89 5.60
N THR A 896 25.45 -55.01 4.65
CA THR A 896 26.34 -53.99 4.04
C THR A 896 25.57 -52.91 3.23
N ARG A 897 26.31 -51.91 2.73
CA ARG A 897 25.86 -50.71 1.99
C ARG A 897 25.71 -50.93 0.46
N THR A 898 25.22 -49.87 -0.20
CA THR A 898 25.51 -49.38 -1.59
C THR A 898 24.79 -49.97 -2.83
N ASN A 899 24.12 -49.05 -3.53
CA ASN A 899 24.04 -48.78 -4.99
C ASN A 899 23.73 -49.87 -6.05
N SER A 900 22.96 -49.40 -7.05
CA SER A 900 22.90 -49.84 -8.46
C SER A 900 22.11 -51.13 -8.79
N SER A 901 21.88 -51.36 -10.09
CA SER A 901 20.68 -52.05 -10.62
C SER A 901 20.92 -52.94 -11.86
N ARG A 902 19.87 -53.72 -12.24
CA ARG A 902 19.75 -54.73 -13.35
C ARG A 902 20.44 -56.08 -13.03
N ALA A 903 19.83 -57.26 -13.23
CA ALA A 903 19.05 -57.88 -14.34
C ALA A 903 19.95 -58.45 -15.47
N ALA A 904 19.60 -59.50 -16.25
CA ALA A 904 18.32 -60.19 -16.48
C ALA A 904 18.50 -61.64 -17.02
N LEU A 905 17.40 -62.39 -17.19
CA LEU A 905 17.21 -63.48 -18.16
C LEU A 905 15.74 -63.45 -18.64
N GLY A 906 15.37 -63.75 -19.88
CA GLY A 906 16.19 -64.03 -21.08
C GLY A 906 15.31 -64.44 -22.28
N VAL A 907 15.89 -64.50 -23.49
CA VAL A 907 15.21 -64.73 -24.81
C VAL A 907 14.32 -63.54 -25.24
N LYS A 908 14.25 -63.04 -26.49
CA LYS A 908 15.02 -63.04 -27.77
C LYS A 908 14.46 -61.82 -28.56
N ASP A 909 14.98 -61.25 -29.65
CA ASP A 909 16.17 -61.34 -30.54
C ASP A 909 16.17 -59.99 -31.34
N SER A 910 17.18 -59.51 -32.08
CA SER A 910 18.62 -59.84 -32.22
C SER A 910 19.34 -58.63 -32.89
N ASN A 911 20.64 -58.76 -33.19
CA ASN A 911 21.41 -58.13 -34.29
C ASN A 911 21.36 -56.59 -34.56
N THR A 912 22.48 -55.85 -34.66
CA THR A 912 23.91 -56.20 -34.43
C THR A 912 24.84 -54.96 -34.30
N LYS A 913 25.69 -54.92 -33.25
CA LYS A 913 27.17 -54.60 -33.22
C LYS A 913 27.77 -53.29 -33.85
N PRO A 914 29.01 -52.85 -33.49
CA PRO A 914 29.72 -52.84 -32.17
C PRO A 914 30.77 -51.70 -31.87
N LYS A 915 31.12 -51.47 -30.56
CA LYS A 915 32.49 -51.12 -30.00
C LYS A 915 33.13 -49.71 -30.27
N THR A 916 34.12 -49.14 -29.53
CA THR A 916 34.93 -49.53 -28.31
C THR A 916 35.56 -48.34 -27.50
N ALA A 917 35.73 -48.52 -26.16
CA ALA A 917 36.84 -48.17 -25.21
C ALA A 917 37.60 -46.78 -25.22
N GLU A 918 37.63 -45.99 -24.12
CA GLU A 918 38.62 -45.86 -22.98
C GLU A 918 39.87 -44.92 -23.26
N ILE A 919 40.76 -44.44 -22.34
CA ILE A 919 41.12 -44.77 -20.92
C ILE A 919 41.77 -43.59 -20.09
N LYS A 920 41.71 -43.66 -18.73
CA LYS A 920 42.54 -43.05 -17.62
C LYS A 920 43.50 -41.82 -17.80
N LYS A 921 43.32 -40.78 -16.92
CA LYS A 921 44.29 -40.07 -16.00
C LYS A 921 45.66 -39.48 -16.51
N PRO A 922 46.40 -38.58 -15.77
CA PRO A 922 46.08 -37.64 -14.66
C PRO A 922 46.74 -36.21 -14.74
N ALA A 923 46.51 -35.37 -13.71
CA ALA A 923 47.44 -34.42 -13.03
C ALA A 923 48.11 -33.19 -13.71
N SER A 924 47.87 -32.01 -13.09
CA SER A 924 48.86 -31.00 -12.60
C SER A 924 49.79 -30.20 -13.53
N GLY A 925 49.93 -28.88 -13.24
CA GLY A 925 50.90 -27.94 -13.85
C GLY A 925 50.22 -26.94 -14.81
N SER A 926 50.18 -25.62 -14.62
CA SER A 926 50.95 -24.63 -13.83
C SER A 926 52.31 -24.20 -14.42
N GLY A 927 52.29 -23.10 -15.20
CA GLY A 927 53.27 -22.02 -15.04
C GLY A 927 54.45 -21.89 -16.01
N ALA A 928 54.31 -20.98 -16.99
CA ALA A 928 55.29 -20.00 -17.50
C ALA A 928 56.75 -20.41 -17.87
N LEU A 929 57.26 -19.85 -18.99
CA LEU A 929 58.41 -18.90 -19.00
C LEU A 929 58.81 -18.35 -20.39
N SER A 930 59.21 -17.07 -20.41
CA SER A 930 60.26 -16.44 -21.25
C SER A 930 60.25 -16.42 -22.81
N LYS A 931 59.88 -15.25 -23.34
CA LYS A 931 60.73 -14.28 -24.10
C LYS A 931 61.37 -14.62 -25.48
N LYS A 932 61.21 -13.62 -26.37
CA LYS A 932 62.13 -13.02 -27.40
C LYS A 932 62.06 -13.44 -28.89
N ARG A 933 61.65 -12.44 -29.71
CA ARG A 933 62.17 -12.05 -31.07
C ARG A 933 61.82 -13.04 -32.23
N THR A 934 61.68 -12.65 -33.50
CA THR A 934 62.27 -11.51 -34.24
C THR A 934 61.46 -11.07 -35.49
N GLN A 935 61.53 -9.77 -35.82
CA GLN A 935 61.59 -9.14 -37.18
C GLN A 935 60.37 -9.07 -38.15
N THR A 936 60.00 -7.80 -38.47
CA THR A 936 59.68 -7.20 -39.81
C THR A 936 58.53 -7.76 -40.68
N SER A 937 57.79 -6.97 -41.47
CA SER A 937 57.70 -5.51 -41.79
C SER A 937 56.30 -5.24 -42.42
N SER A 938 55.82 -4.03 -42.78
CA SER A 938 56.45 -2.74 -43.09
C SER A 938 55.48 -1.53 -42.95
N SER A 939 55.99 -0.39 -42.44
CA SER A 939 55.83 1.01 -42.94
C SER A 939 54.42 1.63 -43.18
N SER A 940 54.12 2.92 -42.93
CA SER A 940 54.85 4.11 -42.41
C SER A 940 53.90 5.34 -42.47
N THR A 941 54.01 6.51 -41.79
CA THR A 941 54.97 7.10 -40.83
C THR A 941 54.35 8.30 -40.07
N ALA A 942 55.08 8.83 -39.07
CA ALA A 942 55.10 10.17 -38.43
C ALA A 942 54.09 11.28 -38.90
N ALA A 943 53.45 12.10 -38.05
CA ALA A 943 53.80 12.80 -36.77
C ALA A 943 54.34 14.25 -36.93
N ALA A 944 54.14 15.09 -35.88
CA ALA A 944 54.32 16.56 -35.82
C ALA A 944 53.23 17.38 -36.55
N SER A 945 52.84 18.61 -36.14
CA SER A 945 53.06 19.35 -34.87
C SER A 945 52.16 20.61 -34.74
N VAL A 946 51.65 20.86 -33.52
CA VAL A 946 51.64 22.15 -32.77
C VAL A 946 51.10 23.44 -33.44
N ASN A 947 50.12 24.06 -32.76
CA ASN A 947 49.64 25.47 -32.82
C ASN A 947 48.92 25.98 -34.10
N GLU A 948 48.15 27.07 -34.12
CA GLU A 948 47.31 27.80 -33.11
C GLU A 948 46.81 29.11 -33.77
N ALA A 949 45.55 29.20 -34.22
CA ALA A 949 44.86 30.48 -34.53
C ALA A 949 43.37 30.30 -34.87
N THR A 950 42.51 31.13 -34.26
CA THR A 950 41.14 31.50 -34.67
C THR A 950 41.16 32.75 -35.58
N PRO A 951 40.06 33.29 -36.17
CA PRO A 951 38.63 32.97 -35.96
C PRO A 951 37.72 32.90 -37.24
N GLU A 952 36.42 32.63 -36.99
CA GLU A 952 35.20 33.19 -37.63
C GLU A 952 34.84 33.08 -39.15
N ALA A 953 33.52 32.86 -39.32
CA ALA A 953 32.61 33.37 -40.37
C ALA A 953 32.55 32.75 -41.79
N GLU A 954 31.43 32.05 -42.00
CA GLU A 954 30.50 32.13 -43.15
C GLU A 954 30.84 31.61 -44.58
N GLN A 955 30.35 30.38 -44.82
CA GLN A 955 29.63 29.95 -46.02
C GLN A 955 30.43 29.82 -47.37
N PRO A 956 29.81 29.67 -48.57
CA PRO A 956 29.79 28.35 -49.24
C PRO A 956 30.34 28.39 -50.70
N PRO A 957 30.58 27.23 -51.38
CA PRO A 957 29.53 26.64 -52.23
C PRO A 957 29.65 25.11 -52.51
N ARG A 958 28.78 24.60 -53.41
CA ARG A 958 28.73 23.19 -53.87
C ARG A 958 28.58 23.12 -55.39
N LYS A 959 29.42 22.33 -56.11
CA LYS A 959 29.35 21.84 -57.53
C LYS A 959 30.76 21.37 -57.96
N LYS A 960 31.02 20.41 -58.87
CA LYS A 960 30.27 19.52 -59.81
C LYS A 960 30.97 18.12 -59.75
N SER A 961 30.51 17.01 -60.33
CA SER A 961 29.73 16.75 -61.56
C SER A 961 28.66 15.64 -61.39
N ILE A 962 27.98 15.24 -62.48
CA ILE A 962 26.76 14.39 -62.49
C ILE A 962 26.77 13.46 -63.73
N THR A 963 26.22 12.24 -63.58
CA THR A 963 25.47 11.53 -64.63
C THR A 963 24.34 10.69 -63.97
N GLU A 964 23.26 10.43 -64.70
CA GLU A 964 21.94 9.98 -64.19
C GLU A 964 21.69 8.48 -64.52
N ASN A 965 20.72 7.72 -63.98
CA ASN A 965 19.30 8.04 -63.76
C ASN A 965 18.58 7.23 -62.65
N LEU A 966 17.73 7.95 -61.89
CA LEU A 966 16.35 7.62 -61.48
C LEU A 966 15.97 6.18 -61.06
N VAL A 967 15.61 6.00 -59.78
CA VAL A 967 14.20 6.05 -59.30
C VAL A 967 14.17 6.75 -57.93
N ARG A 968 13.04 7.41 -57.61
CA ARG A 968 12.83 8.25 -56.41
C ARG A 968 13.10 7.53 -55.08
N GLU A 969 14.03 8.07 -54.28
CA GLU A 969 13.81 8.17 -52.84
C GLU A 969 12.96 9.43 -52.57
N SER A 970 11.78 9.25 -51.99
CA SER A 970 11.03 10.37 -51.41
C SER A 970 11.62 10.68 -50.04
N LYS A 971 12.43 11.72 -49.94
CA LYS A 971 12.60 12.40 -48.66
C LYS A 971 11.27 13.04 -48.29
N THR A 972 10.52 12.38 -47.43
CA THR A 972 9.65 13.06 -46.49
C THR A 972 10.55 13.91 -45.59
N ASP A 973 10.23 15.19 -45.44
CA ASP A 973 10.73 15.98 -44.32
C ASP A 973 9.97 15.49 -43.07
N GLU A 974 10.41 14.35 -42.53
CA GLU A 974 9.91 13.84 -41.25
C GLU A 974 10.41 14.77 -40.15
N GLU A 975 9.53 15.68 -39.74
CA GLU A 975 9.64 16.40 -38.48
C GLU A 975 9.97 15.39 -37.38
N GLU A 976 11.15 15.50 -36.77
CA GLU A 976 11.65 14.51 -35.82
C GLU A 976 10.79 14.57 -34.54
N TYR A 977 9.73 13.75 -34.52
CA TYR A 977 8.73 13.73 -33.47
C TYR A 977 9.37 13.35 -32.13
N ASP A 978 9.71 14.37 -31.33
CA ASP A 978 10.21 14.21 -29.97
C ASP A 978 9.12 13.58 -29.08
N CYS A 979 9.05 12.25 -29.15
CA CYS A 979 8.08 11.47 -28.39
C CYS A 979 8.36 11.49 -26.87
N MET A 980 9.52 12.02 -26.46
CA MET A 980 9.81 12.36 -25.07
C MET A 980 9.09 13.65 -24.67
N ALA A 981 9.21 14.72 -25.46
CA ALA A 981 8.44 15.95 -25.25
C ALA A 981 6.92 15.73 -25.33
N VAL A 982 6.42 14.89 -26.26
CA VAL A 982 4.98 14.57 -26.33
C VAL A 982 4.49 13.88 -25.06
N LEU A 983 5.20 12.86 -24.57
CA LEU A 983 4.83 12.15 -23.35
C LEU A 983 5.02 13.00 -22.09
N ASP A 984 6.01 13.90 -22.05
CA ASP A 984 6.21 14.84 -20.93
C ASP A 984 5.26 16.04 -20.97
N ALA A 985 4.72 16.42 -22.13
CA ALA A 985 3.70 17.45 -22.25
C ALA A 985 2.37 17.06 -21.57
N GLU A 986 2.02 15.76 -21.52
CA GLU A 986 0.83 15.27 -20.78
C GLU A 986 0.87 15.64 -19.28
N ASP A 987 2.08 15.76 -18.70
CA ASP A 987 2.30 16.03 -17.27
C ASP A 987 2.45 17.53 -16.93
N LEU A 988 2.43 18.45 -17.92
CA LEU A 988 2.62 19.90 -17.68
C LEU A 988 1.56 20.53 -16.74
N GLY A 989 0.40 19.90 -16.61
CA GLY A 989 -0.66 20.32 -15.69
C GLY A 989 -0.46 19.90 -14.23
N ASP A 990 0.50 19.01 -13.93
CA ASP A 990 0.82 18.55 -12.58
C ASP A 990 2.26 18.97 -12.19
N PRO A 991 2.42 20.03 -11.38
CA PRO A 991 3.73 20.44 -10.86
C PRO A 991 4.50 19.33 -10.14
N SER A 992 3.84 18.27 -9.66
CA SER A 992 4.47 17.17 -8.91
C SER A 992 5.20 16.16 -9.80
N MET A 993 4.96 16.22 -11.10
CA MET A 993 5.72 15.49 -12.11
C MET A 993 6.95 16.28 -12.59
N CYS A 994 7.02 17.59 -12.28
CA CYS A 994 8.13 18.49 -12.62
C CYS A 994 8.54 18.45 -14.11
N ALA A 995 7.56 18.29 -15.01
CA ALA A 995 7.77 18.10 -16.45
C ALA A 995 8.63 19.21 -17.10
N GLU A 996 8.49 20.45 -16.63
CA GLU A 996 9.27 21.62 -17.06
C GLU A 996 10.79 21.52 -16.79
N TYR A 997 11.24 20.66 -15.87
CA TYR A 997 12.66 20.45 -15.50
C TYR A 997 13.13 19.00 -15.67
N VAL A 998 12.31 18.15 -16.30
CA VAL A 998 12.53 16.69 -16.24
C VAL A 998 13.78 16.26 -17.01
N ARG A 999 14.18 16.99 -18.07
CA ARG A 999 15.39 16.68 -18.83
C ARG A 999 16.64 16.99 -18.01
N GLU A 1000 16.73 18.20 -17.46
CA GLU A 1000 17.84 18.66 -16.64
C GLU A 1000 18.01 17.83 -15.36
N ILE A 1001 16.91 17.34 -14.76
CA ILE A 1001 16.95 16.41 -13.62
C ILE A 1001 17.61 15.09 -13.98
N PHE A 1002 17.27 14.49 -15.13
CA PHE A 1002 17.85 13.20 -15.54
C PHE A 1002 19.28 13.35 -16.09
N GLU A 1003 19.60 14.41 -16.82
CA GLU A 1003 20.97 14.78 -17.19
C GLU A 1003 21.86 14.93 -15.95
N TYR A 1004 21.39 15.67 -14.93
CA TYR A 1004 22.09 15.79 -13.66
C TYR A 1004 22.30 14.42 -12.97
N TYR A 1005 21.28 13.54 -12.95
CA TYR A 1005 21.44 12.19 -12.40
C TYR A 1005 22.43 11.31 -13.17
N HIS A 1006 22.54 11.46 -14.50
CA HIS A 1006 23.50 10.72 -15.31
C HIS A 1006 24.95 11.18 -15.11
N GLU A 1007 25.21 12.45 -14.82
CA GLU A 1007 26.54 12.89 -14.36
C GLU A 1007 26.82 12.46 -12.92
N LEU A 1008 25.79 12.49 -12.06
CA LEU A 1008 25.92 12.20 -10.63
C LEU A 1008 26.20 10.71 -10.35
N GLU A 1009 25.65 9.78 -11.14
CA GLU A 1009 25.94 8.34 -10.97
C GLU A 1009 27.42 8.04 -11.23
N LYS A 1010 28.06 8.70 -12.22
CA LYS A 1010 29.48 8.54 -12.53
C LYS A 1010 30.38 8.86 -11.33
N THR A 1011 30.01 9.87 -10.54
CA THR A 1011 30.79 10.31 -9.35
C THR A 1011 30.48 9.52 -8.08
N THR A 1012 29.41 8.73 -8.08
CA THR A 1012 28.95 7.92 -6.95
C THR A 1012 29.11 6.41 -7.16
N MET A 1013 29.80 5.99 -8.24
CA MET A 1013 30.28 4.62 -8.41
C MET A 1013 31.28 4.22 -7.31
N PRO A 1014 31.22 2.96 -6.80
CA PRO A 1014 32.31 2.35 -6.04
C PRO A 1014 33.44 1.87 -6.99
N ASN A 1015 34.55 1.39 -6.42
CA ASN A 1015 35.61 0.69 -7.16
C ASN A 1015 35.21 -0.80 -7.31
N PRO A 1016 34.87 -1.30 -8.51
CA PRO A 1016 34.43 -2.70 -8.67
C PRO A 1016 35.50 -3.73 -8.26
N GLN A 1017 36.78 -3.36 -8.16
CA GLN A 1017 37.87 -4.21 -7.70
C GLN A 1017 38.27 -3.98 -6.22
N TYR A 1018 37.41 -3.36 -5.39
CA TYR A 1018 37.83 -3.00 -4.01
C TYR A 1018 38.23 -4.18 -3.10
N MET A 1019 37.86 -5.41 -3.42
CA MET A 1019 38.34 -6.60 -2.69
C MET A 1019 39.85 -6.86 -2.86
N GLU A 1020 40.51 -6.33 -3.89
CA GLU A 1020 41.96 -6.53 -4.12
C GLU A 1020 42.85 -5.98 -2.99
N HIS A 1021 42.31 -5.10 -2.13
CA HIS A 1021 43.00 -4.53 -0.98
C HIS A 1021 42.30 -4.85 0.37
N GLN A 1022 41.45 -5.88 0.43
CA GLN A 1022 40.69 -6.27 1.62
C GLN A 1022 41.18 -7.63 2.15
N ASP A 1023 42.35 -7.63 2.81
CA ASP A 1023 43.06 -8.85 3.24
C ASP A 1023 42.21 -9.87 4.03
N ASP A 1024 41.17 -9.41 4.74
CA ASP A 1024 40.28 -10.20 5.60
C ASP A 1024 38.90 -10.53 4.98
N LEU A 1025 38.57 -10.05 3.76
CA LEU A 1025 37.21 -10.12 3.19
C LEU A 1025 37.13 -10.85 1.83
N GLU A 1026 35.96 -11.42 1.54
CA GLU A 1026 35.61 -11.98 0.23
C GLU A 1026 34.28 -11.41 -0.28
N TRP A 1027 34.06 -11.43 -1.61
CA TRP A 1027 32.76 -11.07 -2.22
C TRP A 1027 31.58 -11.87 -1.66
N LYS A 1028 31.81 -13.13 -1.25
CA LYS A 1028 30.80 -13.95 -0.59
C LYS A 1028 30.34 -13.36 0.76
N MET A 1029 31.26 -12.76 1.51
CA MET A 1029 30.96 -12.12 2.81
C MET A 1029 30.15 -10.83 2.60
N ARG A 1030 30.43 -10.08 1.52
CA ARG A 1030 29.58 -8.96 1.07
C ARG A 1030 28.17 -9.45 0.74
N GLY A 1031 28.01 -10.50 -0.06
CA GLY A 1031 26.69 -11.06 -0.43
C GLY A 1031 25.85 -11.46 0.80
N ILE A 1032 26.47 -12.15 1.77
CA ILE A 1032 25.85 -12.51 3.05
C ILE A 1032 25.43 -11.27 3.85
N LEU A 1033 26.27 -10.23 3.92
CA LEU A 1033 25.92 -8.97 4.59
C LEU A 1033 24.71 -8.30 3.93
N VAL A 1034 24.66 -8.22 2.59
CA VAL A 1034 23.56 -7.54 1.90
C VAL A 1034 22.25 -8.32 2.00
N ASP A 1035 22.25 -9.65 1.88
CA ASP A 1035 21.02 -10.45 2.06
C ASP A 1035 20.47 -10.33 3.50
N TRP A 1036 21.35 -10.32 4.51
CA TRP A 1036 20.92 -10.01 5.90
C TRP A 1036 20.39 -8.57 6.06
N LEU A 1037 21.01 -7.58 5.41
CA LEU A 1037 20.48 -6.21 5.39
C LEU A 1037 19.14 -6.09 4.67
N ILE A 1038 18.80 -7.01 3.75
CA ILE A 1038 17.46 -7.12 3.16
C ILE A 1038 16.44 -7.64 4.20
N GLU A 1039 16.82 -8.52 5.13
CA GLU A 1039 15.94 -8.88 6.26
C GLU A 1039 15.73 -7.69 7.21
N VAL A 1040 16.79 -6.94 7.53
CA VAL A 1040 16.71 -5.71 8.35
C VAL A 1040 15.82 -4.66 7.67
N HIS A 1041 15.96 -4.48 6.36
CA HIS A 1041 15.13 -3.60 5.53
C HIS A 1041 13.64 -3.92 5.64
N ILE A 1042 13.28 -5.19 5.47
CA ILE A 1042 11.89 -5.67 5.61
C ILE A 1042 11.39 -5.50 7.05
N ARG A 1043 12.21 -5.84 8.05
CA ARG A 1043 11.85 -5.78 9.48
C ARG A 1043 11.59 -4.36 9.98
N PHE A 1044 12.28 -3.36 9.41
CA PHE A 1044 12.08 -1.93 9.71
C PHE A 1044 11.14 -1.21 8.73
N ARG A 1045 10.60 -1.89 7.71
CA ARG A 1045 9.70 -1.33 6.66
C ARG A 1045 10.28 -0.14 5.88
N LEU A 1046 11.60 -0.10 5.73
CA LEU A 1046 12.29 1.01 5.08
C LEU A 1046 11.91 1.11 3.59
N LEU A 1047 12.04 2.30 3.01
CA LEU A 1047 11.86 2.54 1.58
C LEU A 1047 12.89 1.71 0.77
N PRO A 1048 12.56 1.18 -0.42
CA PRO A 1048 13.55 0.59 -1.33
C PRO A 1048 14.72 1.54 -1.58
N GLU A 1049 14.42 2.83 -1.75
CA GLU A 1049 15.33 3.95 -1.87
C GLU A 1049 16.47 3.91 -0.80
N THR A 1050 16.10 3.66 0.46
CA THR A 1050 17.01 3.54 1.61
C THR A 1050 17.98 2.35 1.49
N LEU A 1051 17.54 1.23 0.92
CA LEU A 1051 18.36 0.02 0.73
C LEU A 1051 19.44 0.22 -0.34
N PHE A 1052 19.09 0.81 -1.50
CA PHE A 1052 20.07 1.09 -2.55
C PHE A 1052 21.14 2.08 -2.07
N LEU A 1053 20.74 3.15 -1.37
CA LEU A 1053 21.68 4.10 -0.75
C LEU A 1053 22.56 3.43 0.32
N ALA A 1054 22.01 2.55 1.17
CA ALA A 1054 22.79 1.85 2.18
C ALA A 1054 23.89 0.98 1.57
N VAL A 1055 23.59 0.23 0.51
CA VAL A 1055 24.56 -0.62 -0.19
C VAL A 1055 25.62 0.23 -0.90
N ASN A 1056 25.23 1.32 -1.58
CA ASN A 1056 26.18 2.26 -2.18
C ASN A 1056 27.16 2.85 -1.14
N ILE A 1057 26.68 3.20 0.06
CA ILE A 1057 27.53 3.67 1.17
C ILE A 1057 28.51 2.58 1.63
N ILE A 1058 28.10 1.32 1.72
CA ILE A 1058 28.98 0.19 2.05
C ILE A 1058 30.08 0.05 1.00
N ASP A 1059 29.70 -0.04 -0.27
CA ASP A 1059 30.63 -0.30 -1.37
C ASP A 1059 31.64 0.86 -1.56
N ARG A 1060 31.18 2.12 -1.50
CA ARG A 1060 32.08 3.30 -1.58
C ARG A 1060 32.98 3.42 -0.34
N PHE A 1061 32.52 2.99 0.83
CA PHE A 1061 33.34 2.98 2.04
C PHE A 1061 34.42 1.89 2.00
N LEU A 1062 34.07 0.66 1.59
CA LEU A 1062 35.01 -0.43 1.37
C LEU A 1062 35.98 -0.14 0.21
N SER A 1063 35.57 0.66 -0.78
CA SER A 1063 36.46 1.20 -1.83
C SER A 1063 37.54 2.15 -1.30
N ALA A 1064 37.39 2.68 -0.08
CA ALA A 1064 38.27 3.70 0.49
C ALA A 1064 38.94 3.29 1.82
N LYS A 1065 38.57 2.13 2.39
CA LYS A 1065 39.03 1.65 3.71
C LYS A 1065 39.08 0.13 3.77
N ILE A 1066 40.22 -0.40 4.20
CA ILE A 1066 40.36 -1.80 4.63
C ILE A 1066 39.54 -1.99 5.91
N VAL A 1067 38.72 -3.05 5.96
CA VAL A 1067 37.82 -3.36 7.08
C VAL A 1067 38.01 -4.81 7.51
N PRO A 1068 38.39 -5.10 8.78
CA PRO A 1068 38.48 -6.47 9.26
C PRO A 1068 37.09 -7.10 9.39
N LEU A 1069 37.02 -8.42 9.23
CA LEU A 1069 35.76 -9.17 9.17
C LEU A 1069 34.83 -8.95 10.39
N ASP A 1070 35.38 -8.75 11.59
CA ASP A 1070 34.60 -8.49 12.81
C ASP A 1070 33.88 -7.13 12.82
N LYS A 1071 34.26 -6.21 11.91
CA LYS A 1071 33.61 -4.89 11.72
C LYS A 1071 32.76 -4.80 10.46
N LEU A 1072 32.70 -5.83 9.63
CA LEU A 1072 31.88 -5.82 8.40
C LEU A 1072 30.39 -5.59 8.71
N GLN A 1073 29.83 -6.28 9.72
CA GLN A 1073 28.44 -6.08 10.15
C GLN A 1073 28.20 -4.67 10.74
N LEU A 1074 29.18 -4.13 11.47
CA LEU A 1074 29.13 -2.75 12.00
C LEU A 1074 29.06 -1.73 10.86
N VAL A 1075 29.82 -1.91 9.77
CA VAL A 1075 29.72 -1.07 8.57
C VAL A 1075 28.33 -1.19 7.94
N GLY A 1076 27.78 -2.40 7.83
CA GLY A 1076 26.44 -2.63 7.29
C GLY A 1076 25.32 -1.89 8.04
N ILE A 1077 25.23 -2.08 9.36
CA ILE A 1077 24.21 -1.38 10.18
C ILE A 1077 24.43 0.13 10.22
N THR A 1078 25.69 0.58 10.16
CA THR A 1078 26.04 2.01 10.12
C THR A 1078 25.59 2.64 8.80
N ALA A 1079 25.83 1.98 7.67
CA ALA A 1079 25.40 2.46 6.36
C ALA A 1079 23.88 2.49 6.25
N MET A 1080 23.18 1.46 6.72
CA MET A 1080 21.71 1.44 6.79
C MET A 1080 21.16 2.54 7.71
N PHE A 1081 21.82 2.84 8.83
CA PHE A 1081 21.44 3.95 9.72
C PHE A 1081 21.68 5.34 9.08
N ILE A 1082 22.79 5.53 8.35
CA ILE A 1082 23.07 6.75 7.58
C ILE A 1082 22.00 6.94 6.49
N ALA A 1083 21.77 5.91 5.67
CA ALA A 1083 20.79 5.94 4.59
C ALA A 1083 19.37 6.20 5.12
N SER A 1084 18.99 5.54 6.23
CA SER A 1084 17.70 5.78 6.89
C SER A 1084 17.53 7.24 7.27
N LYS A 1085 18.57 7.90 7.79
CA LYS A 1085 18.53 9.33 8.13
C LYS A 1085 18.59 10.28 6.94
N TYR A 1086 18.76 9.77 5.73
CA TYR A 1086 18.80 10.55 4.49
C TYR A 1086 17.47 10.46 3.73
N GLU A 1087 16.91 9.26 3.57
CA GLU A 1087 15.68 9.03 2.79
C GLU A 1087 14.41 8.91 3.67
N GLU A 1088 14.48 8.38 4.90
CA GLU A 1088 13.29 8.23 5.75
C GLU A 1088 12.89 9.53 6.44
N VAL A 1089 11.59 9.86 6.39
CA VAL A 1089 11.01 10.96 7.21
C VAL A 1089 11.02 10.59 8.71
N LEU A 1090 10.98 9.29 9.04
CA LEU A 1090 11.18 8.76 10.39
C LEU A 1090 12.28 7.67 10.41
N PRO A 1091 13.57 8.03 10.50
CA PRO A 1091 14.64 7.05 10.67
C PRO A 1091 14.49 6.28 12.00
N PRO A 1092 14.71 4.95 12.01
CA PRO A 1092 14.76 4.17 13.25
C PRO A 1092 15.87 4.66 14.19
N HIS A 1093 15.69 4.46 15.49
CA HIS A 1093 16.69 4.85 16.47
C HIS A 1093 17.94 3.98 16.37
N VAL A 1094 19.13 4.54 16.65
CA VAL A 1094 20.42 3.81 16.63
C VAL A 1094 20.41 2.57 17.54
N GLY A 1095 19.65 2.60 18.65
CA GLY A 1095 19.43 1.44 19.50
C GLY A 1095 18.72 0.26 18.81
N ASN A 1096 17.87 0.52 17.80
CA ASN A 1096 17.22 -0.52 17.02
C ASN A 1096 18.24 -1.23 16.11
N PHE A 1097 19.18 -0.47 15.53
CA PHE A 1097 20.27 -1.01 14.70
C PHE A 1097 21.31 -1.80 15.53
N VAL A 1098 21.50 -1.43 16.78
CA VAL A 1098 22.27 -2.20 17.76
C VAL A 1098 21.55 -3.51 18.11
N HIS A 1099 20.26 -3.44 18.48
CA HIS A 1099 19.48 -4.60 18.88
C HIS A 1099 19.23 -5.60 17.74
N VAL A 1100 19.10 -5.15 16.48
CA VAL A 1100 18.97 -6.07 15.32
C VAL A 1100 20.28 -6.78 14.98
N ALA A 1101 21.42 -6.29 15.48
CA ALA A 1101 22.72 -6.97 15.45
C ALA A 1101 23.00 -7.72 16.78
N ASP A 1102 21.95 -8.24 17.40
CA ASP A 1102 21.95 -9.01 18.67
C ASP A 1102 22.75 -8.34 19.80
N ASP A 1103 22.66 -7.00 19.86
CA ASP A 1103 23.36 -6.13 20.82
C ASP A 1103 24.91 -6.30 20.81
N GLY A 1104 25.46 -6.85 19.72
CA GLY A 1104 26.89 -7.14 19.52
C GLY A 1104 27.80 -5.91 19.33
N PHE A 1105 27.22 -4.73 19.15
CA PHE A 1105 27.93 -3.44 19.06
C PHE A 1105 27.27 -2.41 19.95
N THR A 1106 28.05 -1.54 20.60
CA THR A 1106 27.46 -0.44 21.38
C THR A 1106 26.95 0.69 20.48
N VAL A 1107 25.93 1.44 20.94
CA VAL A 1107 25.48 2.69 20.28
C VAL A 1107 26.66 3.66 20.07
N ASP A 1108 27.60 3.67 21.02
CA ASP A 1108 28.81 4.48 21.01
C ASP A 1108 29.78 4.08 19.87
N GLU A 1109 29.78 2.81 19.44
CA GLU A 1109 30.52 2.31 18.28
C GLU A 1109 29.82 2.65 16.96
N VAL A 1110 28.50 2.45 16.85
CA VAL A 1110 27.74 2.84 15.63
C VAL A 1110 27.87 4.35 15.38
N LEU A 1111 27.81 5.17 16.43
CA LEU A 1111 28.03 6.62 16.34
C LEU A 1111 29.51 7.01 16.12
N ARG A 1112 30.48 6.11 16.27
CA ARG A 1112 31.88 6.33 15.84
C ARG A 1112 32.05 5.93 14.38
N ALA A 1113 31.57 4.75 14.01
CA ALA A 1113 31.57 4.25 12.64
C ALA A 1113 30.88 5.25 11.70
N GLU A 1114 29.71 5.78 12.08
CA GLU A 1114 28.98 6.78 11.28
C GLU A 1114 29.85 7.98 10.90
N ARG A 1115 30.50 8.62 11.89
CA ARG A 1115 31.34 9.79 11.65
C ARG A 1115 32.56 9.43 10.79
N TYR A 1116 33.06 8.21 10.92
CA TYR A 1116 34.19 7.71 10.14
C TYR A 1116 33.81 7.41 8.67
N THR A 1117 32.65 6.79 8.45
CA THR A 1117 32.08 6.55 7.12
C THR A 1117 31.75 7.87 6.42
N LEU A 1118 31.02 8.78 7.08
CA LEU A 1118 30.68 10.09 6.52
C LEU A 1118 31.93 10.92 6.19
N SER A 1119 32.93 10.96 7.09
CA SER A 1119 34.18 11.69 6.82
C SER A 1119 35.01 11.03 5.71
N THR A 1120 34.98 9.70 5.58
CA THR A 1120 35.64 8.96 4.49
C THR A 1120 34.99 9.27 3.14
N LEU A 1121 33.66 9.31 3.08
CA LEU A 1121 32.88 9.69 1.91
C LEU A 1121 32.78 11.22 1.71
N LYS A 1122 33.53 12.03 2.47
CA LYS A 1122 33.51 13.51 2.42
C LYS A 1122 32.11 14.13 2.60
N TYR A 1123 31.21 13.43 3.29
CA TYR A 1123 29.77 13.73 3.41
C TYR A 1123 28.98 13.74 2.09
N ASP A 1124 29.56 13.22 1.00
CA ASP A 1124 28.86 13.04 -0.26
C ASP A 1124 27.98 11.78 -0.24
N LEU A 1125 26.69 12.00 0.02
CA LEU A 1125 25.62 11.00 -0.05
C LEU A 1125 24.74 11.21 -1.29
N SER A 1126 25.24 11.92 -2.31
CA SER A 1126 24.46 12.38 -3.46
C SER A 1126 24.19 11.29 -4.50
N TYR A 1127 23.90 10.06 -4.07
CA TYR A 1127 23.67 8.93 -4.95
C TYR A 1127 22.31 9.07 -5.68
N PRO A 1128 22.26 9.10 -7.02
CA PRO A 1128 21.01 9.27 -7.77
C PRO A 1128 20.18 7.99 -7.65
N ASN A 1129 18.93 8.13 -7.19
CA ASN A 1129 18.17 6.98 -6.75
C ASN A 1129 17.74 6.09 -7.94
N PRO A 1130 18.07 4.78 -7.95
CA PRO A 1130 17.76 3.90 -9.07
C PRO A 1130 16.25 3.79 -9.39
N MET A 1131 15.39 3.98 -8.37
CA MET A 1131 13.94 4.01 -8.55
C MET A 1131 13.45 5.17 -9.43
N ASN A 1132 14.26 6.20 -9.67
CA ASN A 1132 13.95 7.29 -10.59
C ASN A 1132 14.13 6.86 -12.04
N PHE A 1133 15.25 6.24 -12.40
CA PHE A 1133 15.47 5.68 -13.74
C PHE A 1133 14.41 4.61 -14.07
N LEU A 1134 14.10 3.72 -13.11
CA LEU A 1134 13.01 2.74 -13.27
C LEU A 1134 11.66 3.43 -13.52
N ARG A 1135 11.38 4.56 -12.87
CA ARG A 1135 10.14 5.33 -13.06
C ARG A 1135 10.09 6.02 -14.43
N ARG A 1136 11.22 6.54 -14.92
CA ARG A 1136 11.36 7.17 -16.25
C ARG A 1136 11.08 6.17 -17.37
N ILE A 1137 11.76 5.02 -17.35
CA ILE A 1137 11.58 3.94 -18.33
C ILE A 1137 10.17 3.35 -18.23
N SER A 1138 9.62 3.24 -17.02
CA SER A 1138 8.24 2.82 -16.81
C SER A 1138 7.18 3.83 -17.31
N LYS A 1139 7.53 5.08 -17.65
CA LYS A 1139 6.61 6.03 -18.31
C LYS A 1139 6.44 5.69 -19.78
N ALA A 1140 7.53 5.56 -20.52
CA ALA A 1140 7.53 5.04 -21.89
C ALA A 1140 6.85 3.67 -21.97
N ASP A 1141 7.09 2.80 -20.98
CA ASP A 1141 6.39 1.53 -20.82
C ASP A 1141 5.10 1.62 -19.96
N LYS A 1142 4.30 2.68 -20.20
CA LYS A 1142 2.88 2.90 -19.83
C LYS A 1142 2.46 2.47 -18.42
N TYR A 1143 3.33 2.65 -17.43
CA TYR A 1143 3.13 2.39 -15.98
C TYR A 1143 2.66 0.98 -15.56
N ASP A 1144 2.96 -0.03 -16.38
CA ASP A 1144 3.01 -1.47 -16.07
C ASP A 1144 3.43 -1.84 -14.64
N ILE A 1145 2.46 -2.03 -13.75
CA ILE A 1145 2.61 -2.62 -12.42
C ILE A 1145 3.34 -3.97 -12.48
N GLN A 1146 3.13 -4.81 -13.50
CA GLN A 1146 3.78 -6.12 -13.62
C GLN A 1146 5.26 -5.97 -13.99
N THR A 1147 5.55 -5.29 -15.11
CA THR A 1147 6.93 -5.05 -15.57
C THR A 1147 7.73 -4.30 -14.51
N ARG A 1148 7.15 -3.25 -13.89
CA ARG A 1148 7.81 -2.47 -12.84
C ARG A 1148 8.01 -3.26 -11.54
N THR A 1149 7.14 -4.20 -11.20
CA THR A 1149 7.32 -5.08 -10.02
C THR A 1149 8.42 -6.12 -10.25
N ILE A 1150 8.51 -6.69 -11.45
CA ILE A 1150 9.62 -7.57 -11.82
C ILE A 1150 10.92 -6.78 -11.95
N GLY A 1151 10.89 -5.59 -12.57
CA GLY A 1151 12.04 -4.68 -12.67
C GLY A 1151 12.61 -4.32 -11.30
N LYS A 1152 11.76 -4.02 -10.29
CA LYS A 1152 12.22 -3.83 -8.90
C LYS A 1152 12.99 -5.03 -8.34
N TYR A 1153 12.50 -6.25 -8.58
CA TYR A 1153 13.21 -7.47 -8.15
C TYR A 1153 14.55 -7.62 -8.84
N LEU A 1154 14.59 -7.43 -10.16
CA LEU A 1154 15.80 -7.57 -10.98
C LEU A 1154 16.84 -6.52 -10.60
N MET A 1155 16.44 -5.28 -10.31
CA MET A 1155 17.36 -4.25 -9.81
C MET A 1155 17.93 -4.61 -8.44
N GLU A 1156 17.16 -5.21 -7.53
CA GLU A 1156 17.69 -5.64 -6.22
C GLU A 1156 18.68 -6.84 -6.32
N ILE A 1157 18.77 -7.53 -7.47
CA ILE A 1157 19.86 -8.51 -7.71
C ILE A 1157 21.23 -7.81 -7.74
N SER A 1158 21.32 -6.61 -8.32
CA SER A 1158 22.57 -5.83 -8.37
C SER A 1158 23.12 -5.43 -7.01
N LEU A 1159 22.28 -5.47 -5.97
CA LEU A 1159 22.70 -5.20 -4.60
C LEU A 1159 23.50 -6.36 -4.01
N VAL A 1160 23.08 -7.60 -4.25
CA VAL A 1160 23.71 -8.79 -3.68
C VAL A 1160 24.86 -9.32 -4.53
N ASP A 1161 24.75 -9.29 -5.86
CA ASP A 1161 25.81 -9.74 -6.75
C ASP A 1161 26.79 -8.61 -7.10
N HIS A 1162 28.02 -8.74 -6.60
CA HIS A 1162 29.14 -7.82 -6.83
C HIS A 1162 29.46 -7.52 -8.30
N ARG A 1163 29.10 -8.38 -9.25
CA ARG A 1163 29.41 -8.16 -10.69
C ARG A 1163 28.73 -6.92 -11.26
N PHE A 1164 27.65 -6.45 -10.63
CA PHE A 1164 26.96 -5.23 -11.05
C PHE A 1164 27.67 -3.94 -10.60
N LEU A 1165 28.75 -4.01 -9.81
CA LEU A 1165 29.47 -2.84 -9.28
C LEU A 1165 30.18 -2.00 -10.35
N GLU A 1166 30.41 -2.55 -11.55
CA GLU A 1166 31.00 -1.81 -12.69
C GLU A 1166 29.95 -1.07 -13.53
N TYR A 1167 28.65 -1.35 -13.33
CA TYR A 1167 27.57 -0.80 -14.14
C TYR A 1167 26.82 0.35 -13.46
N ARG A 1168 26.42 1.33 -14.28
CA ARG A 1168 25.61 2.48 -13.85
C ARG A 1168 24.20 2.06 -13.42
N GLN A 1169 23.58 2.85 -12.55
CA GLN A 1169 22.27 2.50 -11.99
C GLN A 1169 21.13 2.73 -12.99
N SER A 1170 21.29 3.70 -13.89
CA SER A 1170 20.48 3.84 -15.10
C SER A 1170 20.53 2.58 -15.98
N HIS A 1171 21.74 2.07 -16.24
CA HIS A 1171 21.99 0.87 -17.05
C HIS A 1171 21.37 -0.39 -16.43
N VAL A 1172 21.52 -0.56 -15.12
CA VAL A 1172 20.87 -1.64 -14.35
C VAL A 1172 19.35 -1.53 -14.38
N ALA A 1173 18.79 -0.32 -14.31
CA ALA A 1173 17.35 -0.09 -14.45
C ALA A 1173 16.85 -0.41 -15.87
N ALA A 1174 17.61 -0.06 -16.90
CA ALA A 1174 17.32 -0.38 -18.30
C ALA A 1174 17.30 -1.89 -18.55
N ALA A 1175 18.37 -2.60 -18.17
CA ALA A 1175 18.45 -4.06 -18.30
C ALA A 1175 17.38 -4.79 -17.48
N SER A 1176 17.06 -4.28 -16.28
CA SER A 1176 15.98 -4.83 -15.44
C SER A 1176 14.60 -4.62 -16.07
N MET A 1177 14.36 -3.50 -16.75
CA MET A 1177 13.11 -3.28 -17.50
C MET A 1177 13.06 -4.12 -18.77
N TYR A 1178 14.14 -4.20 -19.53
CA TYR A 1178 14.27 -5.03 -20.73
C TYR A 1178 13.99 -6.52 -20.41
N LEU A 1179 14.69 -7.10 -19.43
CA LEU A 1179 14.44 -8.46 -18.97
C LEU A 1179 13.01 -8.65 -18.40
N ALA A 1180 12.47 -7.67 -17.67
CA ALA A 1180 11.09 -7.71 -17.20
C ALA A 1180 10.05 -7.64 -18.34
N ARG A 1181 10.38 -7.01 -19.48
CA ARG A 1181 9.54 -6.99 -20.69
C ARG A 1181 9.59 -8.32 -21.42
N LEU A 1182 10.77 -8.92 -21.57
CA LEU A 1182 10.95 -10.26 -22.15
C LEU A 1182 10.24 -11.36 -21.35
N ILE A 1183 10.33 -11.31 -20.01
CA ILE A 1183 9.63 -12.26 -19.11
C ILE A 1183 8.10 -12.17 -19.21
N LEU A 1184 7.56 -11.04 -19.69
CA LEU A 1184 6.12 -10.74 -19.76
C LEU A 1184 5.59 -10.58 -21.19
N ASP A 1185 6.34 -11.06 -22.19
CA ASP A 1185 5.98 -11.03 -23.62
C ASP A 1185 5.56 -9.61 -24.11
N ARG A 1186 6.21 -8.54 -23.61
CA ARG A 1186 5.80 -7.13 -23.83
C ARG A 1186 6.30 -6.48 -25.12
N GLY A 1187 6.87 -7.27 -26.03
CA GLY A 1187 7.48 -6.80 -27.28
C GLY A 1187 8.88 -6.19 -27.10
N GLU A 1188 9.48 -5.82 -28.22
CA GLU A 1188 10.88 -5.40 -28.39
C GLU A 1188 11.27 -4.11 -27.64
N TRP A 1189 12.56 -3.77 -27.68
CA TRP A 1189 13.09 -2.54 -27.10
C TRP A 1189 13.00 -1.36 -28.09
N SER A 1190 11.84 -0.73 -28.15
CA SER A 1190 11.56 0.34 -29.11
C SER A 1190 12.49 1.57 -29.00
N SER A 1191 12.52 2.39 -30.03
CA SER A 1191 13.21 3.69 -30.05
C SER A 1191 12.83 4.57 -28.87
N THR A 1192 11.53 4.66 -28.52
CA THR A 1192 11.05 5.39 -27.33
C THR A 1192 11.63 4.83 -26.02
N LEU A 1193 11.77 3.51 -25.89
CA LEU A 1193 12.39 2.90 -24.70
C LEU A 1193 13.89 3.16 -24.63
N SER A 1194 14.56 3.17 -25.79
CA SER A 1194 15.97 3.54 -25.91
C SER A 1194 16.18 5.01 -25.51
N GLN A 1195 15.35 5.94 -26.01
CA GLN A 1195 15.37 7.35 -25.64
C GLN A 1195 15.08 7.59 -24.15
N PHE A 1196 14.05 6.95 -23.56
CA PHE A 1196 13.70 7.15 -22.14
C PHE A 1196 14.63 6.44 -21.14
N SER A 1197 15.49 5.53 -21.61
CA SER A 1197 16.50 4.86 -20.78
C SER A 1197 17.90 5.45 -20.91
N GLY A 1198 18.22 6.04 -22.08
CA GLY A 1198 19.57 6.41 -22.46
C GLY A 1198 20.41 5.23 -22.99
N TYR A 1199 19.79 4.08 -23.31
CA TYR A 1199 20.50 2.85 -23.72
C TYR A 1199 19.78 2.10 -24.85
N THR A 1200 20.55 1.72 -25.87
CA THR A 1200 20.10 0.75 -26.89
C THR A 1200 20.04 -0.68 -26.33
N GLU A 1201 19.34 -1.57 -27.03
CA GLU A 1201 19.28 -3.00 -26.68
C GLU A 1201 20.68 -3.65 -26.67
N GLN A 1202 21.54 -3.27 -27.61
CA GLN A 1202 22.90 -3.78 -27.74
C GLN A 1202 23.78 -3.39 -26.55
N GLU A 1203 23.64 -2.16 -26.04
CA GLU A 1203 24.34 -1.71 -24.83
C GLU A 1203 23.78 -2.37 -23.56
N ILE A 1204 22.51 -2.79 -23.54
CA ILE A 1204 21.87 -3.47 -22.41
C ILE A 1204 22.36 -4.91 -22.23
N MET A 1205 22.75 -5.60 -23.31
CA MET A 1205 23.04 -7.06 -23.30
C MET A 1205 24.00 -7.55 -22.19
N PRO A 1206 25.15 -6.91 -21.90
CA PRO A 1206 26.07 -7.39 -20.86
C PRO A 1206 25.43 -7.46 -19.46
N VAL A 1207 24.54 -6.51 -19.15
CA VAL A 1207 23.83 -6.45 -17.85
C VAL A 1207 22.65 -7.43 -17.83
N PHE A 1208 21.99 -7.64 -18.97
CA PHE A 1208 20.98 -8.69 -19.16
C PHE A 1208 21.59 -10.09 -18.94
N GLU A 1209 22.76 -10.37 -19.51
CA GLU A 1209 23.47 -11.65 -19.35
C GLU A 1209 23.81 -11.95 -17.88
N LEU A 1210 24.31 -10.96 -17.13
CA LEU A 1210 24.55 -11.10 -15.70
C LEU A 1210 23.27 -11.37 -14.89
N LEU A 1211 22.15 -10.73 -15.25
CA LEU A 1211 20.85 -11.01 -14.62
C LEU A 1211 20.39 -12.45 -14.90
N VAL A 1212 20.48 -12.91 -16.15
CA VAL A 1212 20.13 -14.29 -16.55
C VAL A 1212 21.02 -15.32 -15.84
N ASP A 1213 22.33 -15.07 -15.76
CA ASP A 1213 23.27 -15.95 -15.07
C ASP A 1213 22.97 -16.09 -13.56
N TYR A 1214 22.68 -14.98 -12.89
CA TYR A 1214 22.25 -15.01 -11.49
C TYR A 1214 20.92 -15.78 -11.30
N LEU A 1215 19.99 -15.67 -12.25
CA LEU A 1215 18.68 -16.31 -12.17
C LEU A 1215 18.70 -17.82 -12.46
N ARG A 1216 19.59 -18.30 -13.35
CA ARG A 1216 19.76 -19.74 -13.62
C ARG A 1216 20.47 -20.47 -12.48
N ALA A 1217 21.45 -19.82 -11.84
CA ALA A 1217 22.20 -20.36 -10.70
C ALA A 1217 21.29 -20.68 -9.50
N PRO A 1218 21.67 -21.58 -8.56
CA PRO A 1218 20.90 -21.83 -7.35
C PRO A 1218 20.61 -20.56 -6.52
N VAL A 1219 19.63 -20.63 -5.61
CA VAL A 1219 19.32 -19.50 -4.71
C VAL A 1219 20.44 -19.39 -3.67
N ALA A 1220 21.31 -18.38 -3.83
CA ALA A 1220 22.41 -18.07 -2.91
C ALA A 1220 22.04 -17.03 -1.84
N HIS A 1221 21.00 -16.24 -2.08
CA HIS A 1221 20.53 -15.13 -1.24
C HIS A 1221 19.04 -15.37 -0.95
N GLU A 1222 18.72 -15.81 0.26
CA GLU A 1222 17.39 -16.27 0.64
C GLU A 1222 16.44 -15.12 0.96
N ALA A 1223 16.92 -14.04 1.59
CA ALA A 1223 16.06 -12.92 1.97
C ALA A 1223 15.51 -12.19 0.74
N LEU A 1224 16.38 -11.89 -0.24
CA LEU A 1224 15.98 -11.34 -1.54
C LEU A 1224 14.98 -12.26 -2.26
N PHE A 1225 15.20 -13.58 -2.24
CA PHE A 1225 14.28 -14.54 -2.85
C PHE A 1225 12.92 -14.55 -2.13
N LYS A 1226 12.90 -14.64 -0.79
CA LYS A 1226 11.68 -14.67 0.03
C LYS A 1226 10.87 -13.37 -0.08
N LYS A 1227 11.54 -12.20 -0.07
CA LYS A 1227 10.94 -10.86 -0.23
C LYS A 1227 9.99 -10.83 -1.43
N TYR A 1228 10.45 -11.33 -2.58
CA TYR A 1228 9.71 -11.31 -3.84
C TYR A 1228 8.95 -12.60 -4.20
N ALA A 1229 8.99 -13.64 -3.34
CA ALA A 1229 8.29 -14.91 -3.57
C ALA A 1229 6.78 -14.84 -3.25
N SER A 1230 6.32 -13.78 -2.58
CA SER A 1230 4.92 -13.62 -2.16
C SER A 1230 3.99 -13.14 -3.28
N LYS A 1231 2.67 -13.37 -3.13
CA LYS A 1231 1.65 -12.87 -4.07
C LYS A 1231 1.67 -11.34 -4.23
N LYS A 1232 2.05 -10.59 -3.17
CA LYS A 1232 2.17 -9.11 -3.19
C LYS A 1232 3.14 -8.62 -4.28
N PHE A 1233 4.18 -9.40 -4.55
CA PHE A 1233 5.19 -9.09 -5.56
C PHE A 1233 5.11 -10.03 -6.77
N LEU A 1234 3.89 -10.50 -7.11
CA LEU A 1234 3.60 -11.38 -8.26
C LEU A 1234 4.37 -12.70 -8.28
N LYS A 1235 4.96 -13.11 -7.15
CA LYS A 1235 5.97 -14.19 -7.06
C LYS A 1235 7.18 -13.97 -8.00
N ALA A 1236 7.61 -12.72 -8.22
CA ALA A 1236 8.61 -12.35 -9.22
C ALA A 1236 9.91 -13.18 -9.13
N SER A 1237 10.40 -13.49 -7.92
CA SER A 1237 11.62 -14.30 -7.71
C SER A 1237 11.46 -15.77 -8.13
N ILE A 1238 10.23 -16.29 -8.17
CA ILE A 1238 9.92 -17.63 -8.66
C ILE A 1238 9.73 -17.60 -10.20
N LEU A 1239 9.02 -16.59 -10.70
CA LEU A 1239 8.72 -16.41 -12.13
C LEU A 1239 9.99 -16.22 -12.97
N THR A 1240 10.82 -15.25 -12.59
CA THR A 1240 12.08 -14.90 -13.29
C THR A 1240 13.08 -16.07 -13.30
N ARG A 1241 13.21 -16.78 -12.18
CA ARG A 1241 14.09 -17.95 -12.02
C ARG A 1241 13.57 -19.21 -12.71
N LYS A 1242 12.28 -19.29 -13.03
CA LYS A 1242 11.76 -20.30 -13.97
C LYS A 1242 12.13 -19.89 -15.40
N TRP A 1243 11.74 -18.67 -15.81
CA TRP A 1243 11.97 -18.16 -17.16
C TRP A 1243 13.44 -18.26 -17.58
N ALA A 1244 14.39 -17.89 -16.72
CA ALA A 1244 15.82 -17.96 -17.04
C ALA A 1244 16.32 -19.40 -17.26
N LYS A 1245 15.74 -20.40 -16.58
CA LYS A 1245 16.07 -21.81 -16.80
C LYS A 1245 15.47 -22.33 -18.11
N ASP A 1246 14.22 -21.99 -18.37
CA ASP A 1246 13.54 -22.33 -19.62
C ASP A 1246 14.31 -21.72 -20.82
N TYR A 1247 14.69 -20.44 -20.74
CA TYR A 1247 15.46 -19.69 -21.74
C TYR A 1247 16.89 -20.21 -21.98
N CYS A 1248 17.64 -20.54 -20.92
CA CYS A 1248 18.95 -21.20 -21.09
C CYS A 1248 18.82 -22.61 -21.67
N SER A 1249 17.69 -23.30 -21.48
CA SER A 1249 17.48 -24.65 -22.02
C SER A 1249 17.21 -24.63 -23.52
N SER A 1250 16.50 -23.63 -24.05
CA SER A 1250 16.33 -23.45 -25.50
C SER A 1250 17.66 -23.15 -26.20
N LEU A 1251 18.46 -22.22 -25.67
CA LEU A 1251 19.76 -21.85 -26.24
C LEU A 1251 20.75 -23.03 -26.32
N GLN A 1252 20.68 -23.98 -25.38
CA GLN A 1252 21.49 -25.20 -25.43
C GLN A 1252 20.97 -26.24 -26.44
N GLY A 1253 19.68 -26.20 -26.78
CA GLY A 1253 19.11 -27.01 -27.85
C GLY A 1253 19.59 -26.55 -29.22
N ASP A 1254 19.52 -25.25 -29.50
CA ASP A 1254 19.89 -24.69 -30.81
C ASP A 1254 21.38 -24.90 -31.13
N LEU A 1255 22.29 -24.70 -30.16
CA LEU A 1255 23.73 -24.99 -30.34
C LEU A 1255 24.00 -26.44 -30.72
N SER A 1256 23.27 -27.41 -30.15
CA SER A 1256 23.40 -28.83 -30.52
C SER A 1256 22.87 -29.16 -31.93
N LEU A 1257 22.15 -28.24 -32.57
CA LEU A 1257 21.64 -28.35 -33.94
C LEU A 1257 22.48 -27.56 -34.97
N GLU A 1258 23.55 -26.89 -34.53
CA GLU A 1258 24.55 -26.27 -35.41
C GLU A 1258 25.88 -27.06 -35.41
N GLU A 1259 26.32 -27.64 -34.29
CA GLU A 1259 27.47 -28.55 -34.28
C GLU A 1259 27.25 -29.79 -35.19
N ASP A 1260 26.01 -30.31 -35.26
CA ASP A 1260 25.61 -31.39 -36.17
C ASP A 1260 25.51 -30.96 -37.66
N LYS A 1261 25.69 -29.66 -37.99
CA LYS A 1261 25.68 -29.11 -39.37
C LYS A 1261 27.05 -28.71 -39.90
N GLU A 1262 28.06 -28.51 -39.05
CA GLU A 1262 29.46 -28.39 -39.51
C GLU A 1262 30.16 -29.77 -39.63
N LEU A 1263 29.43 -30.86 -39.36
CA LEU A 1263 29.89 -32.26 -39.46
C LEU A 1263 29.13 -33.09 -40.53
N GLN A 1264 28.44 -32.44 -41.47
CA GLN A 1264 27.84 -33.04 -42.67
C GLN A 1264 28.22 -32.29 -43.95
#